data_AF-A0A3M1W719-F1
#
_entry.id   AF-A0A3M1W719-F1
#
_cell.length_a   1.000
_cell.length_b   1.000
_cell.length_c   1.000
_cell.angle_alpha   90.00
_cell.angle_beta   90.00
_cell.angle_gamma   90.00
#
_symmetry.space_group_name_H-M   'P 1'
#
loop_
_entity.id
_entity.type
_entity.pdbx_description
1 polymer ?
#
loop_
_entity_poly.entity_id
_entity_poly.type
_entity_poly.pdbx_seq_one_letter_code
_entity_poly.pdbx_strand_id
1 'polypeptide(L)'
;MLHMKKGWVILIPIAALLAVLQLASRQSSRGPEAVTVILPSATGRAPAAEGIPYYLDDFDRPKEVLNNFIANRGQWCCRMDDGCSPSICVDDGLLQASFDETTPYGDRGASLKLEYKVASGNSLASYYESLYSGDTFYDLSIFDEFHFLVKGAGSTVDPNTRFYIRFADRNWNMQYVEVTGVSGEWEEKVINLGALSDLDWKQMRELTLIFENDRDGSGRSAYPLSGTLYFDDLVFVDKDASAGNDDDFLDLLEQRAFRYFWEYADPATGLVRDRATNPEVSSIAATGFGLTALCIAKERGWITHGEVYSRVLATLNSFYDDPADSQDMVVSGTHGLFYHFVNIRDGTPILHPDGTPWDGVSTIDSALLMAGVLTVRRCFTETEVVSLATKIYEAAEWDWFLEDDCSQCLPGTMHMLWVPPGEGHPEKDGLQGCWNGYNEAMILYLLSIGSPTHPIPPSSWGAWAATYGWGRYCGLRILTCPPLFTHQYSHCWVDFRNMEDDYADYFRNSIYATLCNREYSKKVWYPGSDVDLWGITVSDGPLTSTCTPTSTTCLCSGKTYLTDQGYPPPGRNNNGTIAPTAAGGSIAFTPEHSISTLRYMYEHYPQKLWGLYGLKDSLNIKCEPDWFDNDYIGLDVGAMLVMMENYRTGLIWNTFMKNQEIKEAMRSVGFDRKPLCAYYQEAEDYGAISGNEITVEYHPTAWSTHTLQIGPYPGNSATYSVAVTCEAGSDWFFKVRYSDDVPGNRIEVYLDGVKKGDFTTDKFGAGCPGGWEFFDWDDEIIDLGMVTPGVHTITLQIAENGGGTWGVNLDVFKLYAEWLRVYLPMVLRNYP
;
A
#
# COMPACT_ATOMS: atom_id res chain seq x y z
N MET A 1 -12.54 48.02 4.88
CA MET A 1 -12.85 49.13 3.95
C MET A 1 -13.11 48.56 2.58
N LEU A 2 -14.37 48.58 2.13
CA LEU A 2 -14.74 48.77 0.72
C LEU A 2 -16.23 49.14 0.72
N HIS A 3 -16.48 50.39 0.32
CA HIS A 3 -17.78 51.04 0.29
C HIS A 3 -18.59 50.55 -0.91
N MET A 4 -19.84 50.13 -0.68
CA MET A 4 -20.91 50.37 -1.63
C MET A 4 -22.18 50.86 -0.93
N LYS A 5 -22.76 51.89 -1.55
CA LYS A 5 -23.80 52.81 -1.08
C LYS A 5 -25.19 52.38 -1.56
N LYS A 6 -26.19 52.68 -0.72
CA LYS A 6 -27.65 52.81 -1.00
C LYS A 6 -28.36 51.49 -1.36
N GLY A 7 -29.39 51.02 -0.67
CA GLY A 7 -30.26 51.60 0.35
C GLY A 7 -31.71 51.30 -0.03
N TRP A 8 -32.34 50.31 0.61
CA TRP A 8 -33.80 50.16 0.76
C TRP A 8 -34.06 49.41 2.06
N VAL A 9 -34.68 50.08 3.03
CA VAL A 9 -35.19 49.47 4.27
C VAL A 9 -36.64 49.11 4.02
N ILE A 10 -36.96 47.81 4.05
CA ILE A 10 -38.34 47.31 4.17
C ILE A 10 -38.46 46.72 5.57
N LEU A 11 -39.17 47.45 6.44
CA LEU A 11 -39.60 46.98 7.76
C LEU A 11 -40.73 45.97 7.58
N ILE A 12 -40.48 44.70 7.91
CA ILE A 12 -41.52 43.68 8.06
C ILE A 12 -41.83 43.54 9.56
N PRO A 13 -43.11 43.48 9.98
CA PRO A 13 -43.48 43.50 11.39
C PRO A 13 -43.10 42.18 12.09
N ILE A 14 -42.47 42.28 13.27
CA ILE A 14 -42.06 41.17 14.16
C ILE A 14 -43.22 40.20 14.49
N ALA A 15 -44.48 40.60 14.29
CA ALA A 15 -45.65 39.74 14.46
C ALA A 15 -45.76 38.60 13.41
N ALA A 16 -45.20 38.77 12.20
CA ALA A 16 -45.20 37.71 11.19
C ALA A 16 -44.13 36.64 11.46
N LEU A 17 -43.00 37.02 12.09
CA LEU A 17 -41.91 36.09 12.41
C LEU A 17 -42.30 35.12 13.54
N LEU A 18 -43.11 35.57 14.50
CA LEU A 18 -43.64 34.72 15.58
C LEU A 18 -44.71 33.73 15.09
N ALA A 19 -45.49 34.09 14.08
CA ALA A 19 -46.44 33.16 13.45
C ALA A 19 -45.73 32.10 12.60
N VAL A 20 -44.63 32.45 11.91
CA VAL A 20 -43.80 31.47 11.18
C VAL A 20 -43.01 30.57 12.14
N LEU A 21 -42.53 31.08 13.29
CA LEU A 21 -41.87 30.26 14.30
C LEU A 21 -42.83 29.32 15.06
N GLN A 22 -44.11 29.69 15.24
CA GLN A 22 -45.13 28.79 15.81
C GLN A 22 -45.71 27.79 14.80
N LEU A 23 -45.58 28.04 13.49
CA LEU A 23 -45.90 27.08 12.43
C LEU A 23 -44.71 26.15 12.12
N ALA A 24 -43.47 26.62 12.31
CA ALA A 24 -42.26 25.79 12.20
C ALA A 24 -42.08 24.80 13.37
N SER A 25 -42.67 25.07 14.55
CA SER A 25 -42.67 24.14 15.69
C SER A 25 -43.83 23.11 15.66
N ARG A 26 -44.59 23.01 14.56
CA ARG A 26 -45.75 22.10 14.42
C ARG A 26 -45.78 21.31 13.11
N GLN A 27 -44.67 21.22 12.39
CA GLN A 27 -44.50 20.25 11.30
C GLN A 27 -43.31 19.32 11.60
N SER A 28 -43.51 18.39 12.53
CA SER A 28 -42.67 17.18 12.69
C SER A 28 -43.53 15.90 12.62
N SER A 29 -44.61 15.94 11.86
CA SER A 29 -45.46 14.76 11.61
C SER A 29 -45.93 14.73 10.15
N ARG A 30 -44.96 14.66 9.24
CA ARG A 30 -45.17 13.85 8.03
C ARG A 30 -44.64 12.47 8.37
N GLY A 31 -45.54 11.50 8.49
CA GLY A 31 -45.14 10.10 8.63
C GLY A 31 -44.25 9.71 7.44
N PRO A 32 -43.21 8.89 7.66
CA PRO A 32 -42.32 8.48 6.59
C PRO A 32 -43.07 7.61 5.59
N GLU A 33 -42.78 7.79 4.30
CA GLU A 33 -43.07 6.77 3.29
C GLU A 33 -42.25 5.52 3.69
N ALA A 34 -42.94 4.46 4.10
CA ALA A 34 -42.30 3.20 4.46
C ALA A 34 -41.70 2.58 3.18
N VAL A 35 -40.37 2.59 3.07
CA VAL A 35 -39.64 1.84 2.04
C VAL A 35 -39.76 0.37 2.43
N THR A 36 -40.53 -0.40 1.65
CA THR A 36 -40.74 -1.84 1.90
C THR A 36 -39.54 -2.63 1.38
N VAL A 37 -39.00 -3.54 2.21
CA VAL A 37 -37.90 -4.45 1.88
C VAL A 37 -38.23 -5.29 0.64
N ILE A 38 -37.31 -5.38 -0.32
CA ILE A 38 -37.42 -6.27 -1.49
C ILE A 38 -36.90 -7.66 -1.07
N LEU A 39 -37.74 -8.70 -1.20
CA LEU A 39 -37.37 -10.07 -0.84
C LEU A 39 -36.73 -10.81 -2.04
N PRO A 40 -35.52 -11.39 -1.89
CA PRO A 40 -35.03 -12.40 -2.82
C PRO A 40 -35.79 -13.74 -2.65
N SER A 41 -35.87 -14.53 -3.72
CA SER A 41 -36.67 -15.77 -3.73
C SER A 41 -36.09 -16.86 -2.82
N ALA A 42 -36.98 -17.54 -2.08
CA ALA A 42 -36.67 -18.66 -1.20
C ALA A 42 -36.20 -19.92 -1.97
N THR A 43 -34.90 -20.04 -2.20
CA THR A 43 -34.23 -21.33 -2.43
C THR A 43 -32.88 -21.30 -1.73
N GLY A 44 -32.60 -22.33 -0.91
CA GLY A 44 -31.39 -22.45 -0.10
C GLY A 44 -30.11 -22.23 -0.92
N ARG A 45 -29.16 -21.52 -0.28
CA ARG A 45 -28.04 -20.76 -0.86
C ARG A 45 -28.51 -19.53 -1.64
N ALA A 46 -28.48 -18.38 -0.95
CA ALA A 46 -28.56 -17.08 -1.60
C ALA A 46 -27.53 -17.02 -2.75
N PRO A 47 -27.91 -16.57 -3.96
CA PRO A 47 -26.91 -16.20 -4.95
C PRO A 47 -26.01 -15.14 -4.30
N ALA A 48 -24.69 -15.28 -4.46
CA ALA A 48 -23.73 -14.28 -4.00
C ALA A 48 -24.21 -12.89 -4.44
N ALA A 49 -24.30 -11.93 -3.53
CA ALA A 49 -24.68 -10.57 -3.86
C ALA A 49 -23.86 -10.10 -5.08
N GLU A 50 -24.51 -9.54 -6.10
CA GLU A 50 -23.82 -8.81 -7.15
C GLU A 50 -23.17 -7.58 -6.49
N GLY A 51 -21.90 -7.67 -6.11
CA GLY A 51 -21.17 -6.61 -5.40
C GLY A 51 -20.18 -7.15 -4.36
N ILE A 52 -19.39 -6.27 -3.75
CA ILE A 52 -18.45 -6.63 -2.68
C ILE A 52 -19.09 -6.36 -1.32
N PRO A 53 -19.17 -7.37 -0.44
CA PRO A 53 -19.71 -7.22 0.90
C PRO A 53 -18.67 -6.66 1.88
N TYR A 54 -19.12 -5.78 2.77
CA TYR A 54 -18.35 -5.19 3.85
C TYR A 54 -19.12 -5.41 5.15
N TYR A 55 -18.60 -6.26 6.02
CA TYR A 55 -19.25 -6.67 7.25
C TYR A 55 -19.11 -5.60 8.32
N LEU A 56 -20.25 -5.04 8.74
CA LEU A 56 -20.36 -4.22 9.95
C LEU A 56 -20.17 -5.09 11.20
N ASP A 57 -20.93 -6.18 11.31
CA ASP A 57 -20.74 -7.22 12.32
C ASP A 57 -21.26 -8.56 11.75
N ASP A 58 -20.44 -9.60 11.80
CA ASP A 58 -20.80 -10.98 11.44
C ASP A 58 -21.27 -11.79 12.65
N PHE A 59 -21.12 -11.26 13.88
CA PHE A 59 -21.44 -11.87 15.17
C PHE A 59 -20.78 -13.24 15.48
N ASP A 60 -20.00 -13.80 14.57
CA ASP A 60 -19.52 -15.17 14.60
C ASP A 60 -18.43 -15.45 15.65
N ARG A 61 -17.69 -14.44 16.15
CA ARG A 61 -16.91 -14.47 17.42
C ARG A 61 -16.05 -13.21 17.67
N PRO A 62 -15.72 -12.89 18.94
CA PRO A 62 -14.81 -11.78 19.29
C PRO A 62 -13.30 -12.00 18.95
N LYS A 63 -12.93 -13.00 18.14
CA LYS A 63 -11.51 -13.34 17.82
C LYS A 63 -11.22 -13.66 16.35
N GLU A 64 -12.23 -13.70 15.50
CA GLU A 64 -12.06 -13.78 14.05
C GLU A 64 -12.61 -12.48 13.47
N VAL A 65 -11.84 -11.84 12.59
CA VAL A 65 -12.03 -10.43 12.29
C VAL A 65 -12.39 -10.26 10.83
N LEU A 66 -13.66 -10.53 10.54
CA LEU A 66 -14.25 -10.20 9.25
C LEU A 66 -14.86 -8.79 9.24
N ASN A 67 -15.02 -8.13 10.39
CA ASN A 67 -15.59 -6.79 10.43
C ASN A 67 -14.69 -5.78 9.72
N ASN A 68 -15.23 -5.17 8.65
CA ASN A 68 -14.61 -4.09 7.90
C ASN A 68 -14.73 -2.74 8.61
N PHE A 69 -15.56 -2.66 9.65
CA PHE A 69 -15.83 -1.46 10.43
C PHE A 69 -15.38 -1.67 11.88
N ILE A 70 -14.80 -0.63 12.47
CA ILE A 70 -14.64 -0.54 13.93
C ILE A 70 -15.92 0.10 14.46
N ALA A 71 -16.85 -0.73 14.92
CA ALA A 71 -18.15 -0.32 15.45
C ALA A 71 -18.24 -0.64 16.95
N ASN A 72 -18.69 0.35 17.72
CA ASN A 72 -19.11 0.12 19.11
C ASN A 72 -20.59 -0.23 19.12
N ARG A 73 -20.91 -1.36 19.75
CA ARG A 73 -22.27 -1.82 19.93
C ARG A 73 -22.86 -1.47 21.28
N GLY A 74 -24.17 -1.28 21.32
CA GLY A 74 -24.86 -1.04 22.57
C GLY A 74 -26.36 -1.17 22.45
N GLN A 75 -27.02 -0.83 23.56
CA GLN A 75 -28.47 -0.79 23.64
C GLN A 75 -28.92 0.46 24.38
N TRP A 76 -30.05 1.02 23.96
CA TRP A 76 -30.76 2.05 24.69
C TRP A 76 -32.26 1.82 24.56
N CYS A 77 -32.99 2.09 25.64
CA CYS A 77 -34.42 1.85 25.70
C CYS A 77 -35.09 3.08 26.31
N CYS A 78 -36.35 3.29 25.93
CA CYS A 78 -37.13 4.44 26.38
C CYS A 78 -38.44 3.98 27.00
N ARG A 79 -38.92 4.76 27.97
CA ARG A 79 -40.23 4.59 28.59
C ARG A 79 -41.11 5.81 28.27
N MET A 80 -42.41 5.64 28.47
CA MET A 80 -43.44 6.65 28.25
C MET A 80 -43.15 8.03 28.88
N ASP A 81 -42.51 8.08 30.06
CA ASP A 81 -42.27 9.31 30.84
C ASP A 81 -40.80 9.57 31.21
N ASP A 82 -39.91 8.60 30.96
CA ASP A 82 -38.49 8.67 31.29
C ASP A 82 -37.68 8.77 29.99
N GLY A 83 -36.65 9.62 29.97
CA GLY A 83 -35.74 9.74 28.84
C GLY A 83 -35.09 8.39 28.46
N CYS A 84 -34.46 8.31 27.28
CA CYS A 84 -33.85 7.06 26.83
C CYS A 84 -32.50 6.81 27.51
N SER A 85 -32.25 5.58 27.97
CA SER A 85 -30.94 5.20 28.52
C SER A 85 -30.65 3.71 28.34
N PRO A 86 -29.36 3.29 28.44
CA PRO A 86 -29.01 1.87 28.49
C PRO A 86 -29.54 1.13 29.73
N SER A 87 -29.66 1.81 30.88
CA SER A 87 -30.10 1.18 32.14
C SER A 87 -31.56 0.71 32.06
N ILE A 88 -32.41 1.48 31.37
CA ILE A 88 -33.83 1.15 31.18
C ILE A 88 -34.01 -0.20 30.46
N CYS A 89 -33.10 -0.57 29.55
CA CYS A 89 -33.18 -1.86 28.86
C CYS A 89 -33.16 -3.04 29.85
N VAL A 90 -32.29 -2.95 30.85
CA VAL A 90 -32.05 -4.02 31.84
C VAL A 90 -33.08 -3.96 32.96
N ASP A 91 -33.30 -2.77 33.53
CA ASP A 91 -34.15 -2.59 34.72
C ASP A 91 -35.61 -2.98 34.44
N ASP A 92 -36.12 -2.62 33.26
CA ASP A 92 -37.51 -2.90 32.85
C ASP A 92 -37.61 -4.16 31.97
N GLY A 93 -36.47 -4.77 31.62
CA GLY A 93 -36.41 -5.94 30.73
C GLY A 93 -37.01 -5.68 29.36
N LEU A 94 -36.83 -4.45 28.82
CA LEU A 94 -37.33 -4.08 27.49
C LEU A 94 -36.51 -4.73 26.37
N LEU A 95 -35.21 -4.91 26.59
CA LEU A 95 -34.30 -5.59 25.67
C LEU A 95 -33.24 -6.38 26.42
N GLN A 96 -33.04 -7.63 25.99
CA GLN A 96 -31.88 -8.44 26.35
C GLN A 96 -31.17 -8.87 25.07
N ALA A 97 -29.97 -8.35 24.85
CA ALA A 97 -29.07 -8.74 23.77
C ALA A 97 -28.04 -9.76 24.25
N SER A 98 -27.81 -10.83 23.49
CA SER A 98 -26.82 -11.86 23.78
C SER A 98 -26.33 -12.54 22.51
N PHE A 99 -25.15 -13.16 22.55
CA PHE A 99 -24.65 -14.00 21.46
C PHE A 99 -25.05 -15.45 21.68
N ASP A 100 -25.69 -16.07 20.69
CA ASP A 100 -26.18 -17.46 20.77
C ASP A 100 -25.40 -18.38 19.81
N GLU A 101 -24.47 -19.14 20.37
CA GLU A 101 -23.68 -20.15 19.63
C GLU A 101 -24.50 -21.39 19.22
N THR A 102 -25.74 -21.53 19.70
CA THR A 102 -26.60 -22.69 19.37
C THR A 102 -27.48 -22.46 18.15
N THR A 103 -27.63 -21.20 17.73
CA THR A 103 -28.41 -20.81 16.56
C THR A 103 -27.61 -19.89 15.63
N PRO A 104 -26.41 -20.29 15.15
CA PRO A 104 -25.68 -19.48 14.17
C PRO A 104 -26.30 -19.57 12.77
N TYR A 105 -25.99 -18.64 11.89
CA TYR A 105 -26.05 -18.85 10.46
C TYR A 105 -24.78 -19.58 9.98
N GLY A 106 -24.93 -20.67 9.23
CA GLY A 106 -23.79 -21.50 8.79
C GLY A 106 -23.36 -22.59 9.79
N ASP A 107 -22.13 -23.09 9.64
CA ASP A 107 -21.64 -24.29 10.34
C ASP A 107 -20.86 -23.99 11.64
N ARG A 108 -20.51 -22.73 11.90
CA ARG A 108 -19.72 -22.27 13.06
C ARG A 108 -20.16 -20.85 13.41
N GLY A 109 -19.87 -20.42 14.64
CA GLY A 109 -20.01 -19.03 15.07
C GLY A 109 -21.15 -18.79 16.05
N ALA A 110 -21.71 -17.58 16.06
CA ALA A 110 -22.78 -17.15 16.96
C ALA A 110 -23.64 -16.10 16.26
N SER A 111 -24.93 -16.07 16.57
CA SER A 111 -25.81 -14.99 16.11
C SER A 111 -26.13 -14.00 17.22
N LEU A 112 -26.51 -12.78 16.85
CA LEU A 112 -27.07 -11.82 17.78
C LEU A 112 -28.52 -12.20 18.11
N LYS A 113 -28.77 -12.65 19.34
CA LYS A 113 -30.11 -12.89 19.88
C LYS A 113 -30.64 -11.65 20.59
N LEU A 114 -31.76 -11.12 20.10
CA LEU A 114 -32.50 -10.02 20.71
C LEU A 114 -33.84 -10.49 21.26
N GLU A 115 -34.01 -10.37 22.57
CA GLU A 115 -35.27 -10.63 23.28
C GLU A 115 -35.88 -9.29 23.70
N TYR A 116 -37.00 -8.91 23.07
CA TYR A 116 -37.62 -7.60 23.27
C TYR A 116 -39.01 -7.69 23.90
N LYS A 117 -39.41 -6.65 24.64
CA LYS A 117 -40.73 -6.55 25.29
C LYS A 117 -41.22 -5.10 25.38
N VAL A 118 -41.92 -4.63 24.34
CA VAL A 118 -42.46 -3.26 24.19
C VAL A 118 -43.98 -3.21 24.34
N ALA A 119 -44.54 -4.03 25.22
CA ALA A 119 -45.99 -4.12 25.44
C ALA A 119 -46.62 -2.83 25.98
N SER A 120 -45.84 -2.01 26.69
CA SER A 120 -46.28 -0.70 27.17
C SER A 120 -46.37 0.28 26.00
N GLY A 121 -47.47 1.04 25.91
CA GLY A 121 -47.56 2.13 24.94
C GLY A 121 -46.42 3.13 25.14
N ASN A 122 -45.92 3.71 24.05
CA ASN A 122 -44.80 4.65 24.03
C ASN A 122 -43.46 4.08 24.54
N SER A 123 -43.30 2.75 24.59
CA SER A 123 -42.02 2.10 24.93
C SER A 123 -41.19 1.80 23.68
N LEU A 124 -39.87 1.78 23.84
CA LEU A 124 -38.91 1.49 22.78
C LEU A 124 -37.74 0.67 23.33
N ALA A 125 -37.35 -0.36 22.59
CA ALA A 125 -36.17 -1.17 22.79
C ALA A 125 -35.29 -1.07 21.53
N SER A 126 -33.98 -0.88 21.71
CA SER A 126 -33.08 -0.79 20.57
C SER A 126 -31.70 -1.39 20.82
N TYR A 127 -31.13 -1.94 19.74
CA TYR A 127 -29.75 -2.37 19.64
C TYR A 127 -29.09 -1.56 18.54
N TYR A 128 -27.89 -1.05 18.75
CA TYR A 128 -27.20 -0.22 17.77
C TYR A 128 -25.75 -0.65 17.53
N GLU A 129 -25.30 -0.36 16.31
CA GLU A 129 -23.90 -0.35 15.90
C GLU A 129 -23.49 1.08 15.56
N SER A 130 -22.40 1.54 16.17
CA SER A 130 -21.84 2.86 15.89
C SER A 130 -21.12 2.84 14.54
N LEU A 131 -21.42 3.82 13.69
CA LEU A 131 -20.76 4.01 12.40
C LEU A 131 -19.69 5.11 12.48
N TYR A 132 -19.05 5.23 13.64
CA TYR A 132 -18.01 6.22 13.90
C TYR A 132 -16.99 5.67 14.92
N SER A 133 -15.78 6.20 14.87
CA SER A 133 -14.66 5.88 15.77
C SER A 133 -14.02 7.17 16.26
N GLY A 134 -14.24 7.53 17.54
CA GLY A 134 -13.84 8.82 18.08
C GLY A 134 -14.67 9.96 17.49
N ASP A 135 -14.03 10.88 16.75
CA ASP A 135 -14.73 11.94 15.99
C ASP A 135 -14.77 11.66 14.48
N THR A 136 -14.27 10.50 14.04
CA THR A 136 -14.30 10.07 12.64
C THR A 136 -15.60 9.32 12.37
N PHE A 137 -16.41 9.82 11.44
CA PHE A 137 -17.64 9.16 10.96
C PHE A 137 -17.33 8.44 9.65
N TYR A 138 -17.87 7.23 9.44
CA TYR A 138 -17.64 6.50 8.21
C TYR A 138 -18.37 7.15 7.03
N ASP A 139 -17.67 7.25 5.90
CA ASP A 139 -18.28 7.54 4.60
C ASP A 139 -18.83 6.23 4.02
N LEU A 140 -20.16 6.11 4.03
CA LEU A 140 -20.90 4.96 3.50
C LEU A 140 -21.57 5.28 2.15
N SER A 141 -21.25 6.43 1.54
CA SER A 141 -21.90 6.90 0.30
C SER A 141 -21.60 6.06 -0.94
N ILE A 142 -20.63 5.16 -0.83
CA ILE A 142 -20.24 4.19 -1.86
C ILE A 142 -21.07 2.91 -1.84
N PHE A 143 -21.91 2.71 -0.82
CA PHE A 143 -22.67 1.47 -0.67
C PHE A 143 -24.07 1.65 -1.24
N ASP A 144 -24.50 0.66 -2.01
CA ASP A 144 -25.81 0.66 -2.66
C ASP A 144 -26.87 -0.01 -1.77
N GLU A 145 -26.46 -1.06 -1.07
CA GLU A 145 -27.36 -1.91 -0.31
C GLU A 145 -26.82 -2.21 1.09
N PHE A 146 -27.76 -2.43 2.02
CA PHE A 146 -27.48 -2.99 3.34
C PHE A 146 -28.25 -4.30 3.50
N HIS A 147 -27.52 -5.36 3.80
CA HIS A 147 -27.98 -6.73 3.94
C HIS A 147 -27.90 -7.14 5.41
N PHE A 148 -28.82 -7.98 5.83
CA PHE A 148 -28.74 -8.67 7.12
C PHE A 148 -29.56 -9.97 7.08
N LEU A 149 -29.13 -10.95 7.85
CA LEU A 149 -29.87 -12.18 8.08
C LEU A 149 -30.74 -12.05 9.31
N VAL A 150 -31.95 -12.60 9.25
CA VAL A 150 -32.87 -12.64 10.39
C VAL A 150 -33.56 -13.99 10.49
N LYS A 151 -33.80 -14.46 11.72
CA LYS A 151 -34.58 -15.66 12.02
C LYS A 151 -35.48 -15.44 13.23
N GLY A 152 -36.73 -15.85 13.12
CA GLY A 152 -37.74 -15.76 14.17
C GLY A 152 -37.77 -17.00 15.07
N ALA A 153 -38.23 -16.82 16.30
CA ALA A 153 -38.47 -17.89 17.26
C ALA A 153 -39.81 -17.70 17.98
N GLY A 154 -40.60 -18.77 18.06
CA GLY A 154 -41.90 -18.74 18.72
C GLY A 154 -42.88 -17.77 18.04
N SER A 155 -43.34 -16.75 18.77
CA SER A 155 -44.37 -15.81 18.30
C SER A 155 -43.89 -14.84 17.21
N THR A 156 -42.59 -14.75 16.96
CA THR A 156 -42.05 -13.91 15.86
C THR A 156 -41.96 -14.65 14.53
N VAL A 157 -42.27 -15.95 14.50
CA VAL A 157 -42.48 -16.70 13.24
C VAL A 157 -43.88 -16.39 12.71
N ASP A 158 -44.06 -15.20 12.15
CA ASP A 158 -45.33 -14.67 11.68
C ASP A 158 -45.10 -13.80 10.43
N PRO A 159 -45.90 -13.95 9.35
CA PRO A 159 -45.85 -13.08 8.18
C PRO A 159 -46.07 -11.60 8.49
N ASN A 160 -46.70 -11.28 9.62
CA ASN A 160 -46.94 -9.91 10.08
C ASN A 160 -45.89 -9.42 11.07
N THR A 161 -44.89 -10.24 11.43
CA THR A 161 -43.79 -9.80 12.31
C THR A 161 -43.19 -8.52 11.76
N ARG A 162 -42.98 -7.53 12.64
CA ARG A 162 -42.58 -6.19 12.25
C ARG A 162 -41.61 -5.58 13.24
N PHE A 163 -40.55 -4.99 12.72
CA PHE A 163 -39.57 -4.17 13.44
C PHE A 163 -38.97 -3.15 12.47
N TYR A 164 -38.08 -2.28 12.95
CA TYR A 164 -37.55 -1.19 12.14
C TYR A 164 -36.03 -1.15 12.19
N ILE A 165 -35.39 -0.80 11.08
CA ILE A 165 -33.97 -0.43 11.03
C ILE A 165 -33.89 1.08 10.88
N ARG A 166 -33.08 1.73 11.70
CA ARG A 166 -32.84 3.16 11.64
C ARG A 166 -31.40 3.43 11.22
N PHE A 167 -31.23 4.35 10.27
CA PHE A 167 -29.94 4.93 9.92
C PHE A 167 -29.92 6.38 10.40
N ALA A 168 -28.84 6.79 11.06
CA ALA A 168 -28.63 8.15 11.51
C ALA A 168 -27.30 8.71 11.00
N ASP A 169 -27.33 9.95 10.50
CA ASP A 169 -26.11 10.68 10.15
C ASP A 169 -25.52 11.43 11.36
N ARG A 170 -24.37 12.08 11.16
CA ARG A 170 -23.66 12.86 12.18
C ARG A 170 -24.54 13.90 12.87
N ASN A 171 -25.47 14.50 12.12
CA ASN A 171 -26.37 15.57 12.55
C ASN A 171 -27.68 15.04 13.17
N TRP A 172 -27.80 13.72 13.35
CA TRP A 172 -29.01 13.06 13.81
C TRP A 172 -30.21 13.25 12.87
N ASN A 173 -29.99 13.47 11.57
CA ASN A 173 -31.04 13.16 10.61
C ASN A 173 -31.20 11.64 10.62
N MET A 174 -32.45 11.18 10.71
CA MET A 174 -32.77 9.76 10.87
C MET A 174 -33.78 9.35 9.82
N GLN A 175 -33.55 8.18 9.22
CA GLN A 175 -34.54 7.50 8.42
C GLN A 175 -34.76 6.07 8.92
N TYR A 176 -35.99 5.60 8.76
CA TYR A 176 -36.46 4.32 9.30
C TYR A 176 -36.98 3.44 8.17
N VAL A 177 -36.53 2.19 8.16
CA VAL A 177 -36.96 1.16 7.22
C VAL A 177 -37.78 0.15 7.99
N GLU A 178 -39.01 -0.10 7.54
CA GLU A 178 -39.88 -1.11 8.12
C GLU A 178 -39.52 -2.49 7.56
N VAL A 179 -39.26 -3.44 8.45
CA VAL A 179 -39.02 -4.84 8.09
C VAL A 179 -40.25 -5.64 8.47
N THR A 180 -40.80 -6.39 7.51
CA THR A 180 -42.02 -7.19 7.68
C THR A 180 -41.81 -8.66 7.33
N GLY A 181 -42.48 -9.53 8.08
CA GLY A 181 -42.50 -10.97 7.87
C GLY A 181 -41.18 -11.63 8.28
N VAL A 182 -41.26 -12.51 9.27
CA VAL A 182 -40.10 -13.28 9.73
C VAL A 182 -40.47 -14.76 9.82
N SER A 183 -39.61 -15.63 9.26
CA SER A 183 -39.80 -17.08 9.27
C SER A 183 -39.04 -17.77 10.41
N GLY A 184 -39.26 -19.08 10.58
CA GLY A 184 -38.47 -19.90 11.51
C GLY A 184 -37.12 -20.33 10.93
N GLU A 185 -36.84 -20.03 9.68
CA GLU A 185 -35.57 -20.24 8.99
C GLU A 185 -34.82 -18.92 8.80
N TRP A 186 -33.50 -19.00 8.62
CA TRP A 186 -32.69 -17.85 8.27
C TRP A 186 -33.10 -17.29 6.91
N GLU A 187 -33.38 -15.99 6.86
CA GLU A 187 -33.68 -15.28 5.63
C GLU A 187 -32.88 -13.98 5.55
N GLU A 188 -32.41 -13.66 4.36
CA GLU A 188 -31.72 -12.42 4.06
C GLU A 188 -32.73 -11.31 3.75
N LYS A 189 -32.50 -10.14 4.31
CA LYS A 189 -33.23 -8.91 4.02
C LYS A 189 -32.28 -7.89 3.41
N VAL A 190 -32.76 -7.21 2.36
CA VAL A 190 -31.97 -6.24 1.59
C VAL A 190 -32.64 -4.87 1.65
N ILE A 191 -31.89 -3.86 2.05
CA ILE A 191 -32.29 -2.45 2.08
C ILE A 191 -31.53 -1.71 0.99
N ASN A 192 -32.25 -1.10 0.04
CA ASN A 192 -31.65 -0.20 -0.94
C ASN A 192 -31.38 1.16 -0.28
N LEU A 193 -30.11 1.54 -0.17
CA LEU A 193 -29.68 2.77 0.51
C LEU A 193 -29.96 4.02 -0.31
N GLY A 194 -30.03 3.90 -1.64
CA GLY A 194 -30.43 5.00 -2.53
C GLY A 194 -31.86 5.51 -2.30
N ALA A 195 -32.73 4.71 -1.69
CA ALA A 195 -34.05 5.14 -1.26
C ALA A 195 -34.02 6.05 -0.02
N LEU A 196 -32.87 6.16 0.66
CA LEU A 196 -32.70 6.88 1.91
C LEU A 196 -31.98 8.23 1.71
N SER A 197 -32.55 9.10 0.87
CA SER A 197 -31.85 10.27 0.29
C SER A 197 -31.62 11.47 1.22
N ASP A 198 -32.27 11.55 2.39
CA ASP A 198 -32.15 12.72 3.27
C ASP A 198 -31.01 12.59 4.30
N LEU A 199 -30.21 11.51 4.21
CA LEU A 199 -29.07 11.27 5.09
C LEU A 199 -27.76 11.75 4.45
N ASP A 200 -26.89 12.37 5.25
CA ASP A 200 -25.49 12.58 4.85
C ASP A 200 -24.71 11.27 4.97
N TRP A 201 -24.78 10.44 3.92
CA TRP A 201 -24.09 9.16 3.83
C TRP A 201 -22.57 9.26 3.93
N LYS A 202 -21.98 10.46 3.83
CA LYS A 202 -20.54 10.65 4.00
C LYS A 202 -20.10 10.73 5.47
N GLN A 203 -21.04 10.91 6.38
CA GLN A 203 -20.77 11.08 7.81
C GLN A 203 -21.82 10.33 8.62
N MET A 204 -21.83 9.00 8.50
CA MET A 204 -22.81 8.16 9.18
C MET A 204 -22.47 7.96 10.65
N ARG A 205 -23.48 8.00 11.52
CA ARG A 205 -23.32 7.93 12.97
C ARG A 205 -23.74 6.59 13.54
N GLU A 206 -24.89 6.08 13.16
CA GLU A 206 -25.46 4.91 13.84
C GLU A 206 -26.39 4.12 12.92
N LEU A 207 -26.30 2.79 13.03
CA LEU A 207 -27.30 1.85 12.56
C LEU A 207 -28.00 1.24 13.77
N THR A 208 -29.34 1.21 13.78
CA THR A 208 -30.12 0.76 14.94
C THR A 208 -31.22 -0.23 14.54
N LEU A 209 -31.29 -1.37 15.22
CA LEU A 209 -32.45 -2.26 15.23
C LEU A 209 -33.45 -1.78 16.30
N ILE A 210 -34.69 -1.48 15.91
CA ILE A 210 -35.70 -0.85 16.76
C ILE A 210 -36.97 -1.68 16.86
N PHE A 211 -37.40 -1.87 18.11
CA PHE A 211 -38.71 -2.38 18.49
C PHE A 211 -39.41 -1.28 19.30
N GLU A 212 -40.59 -0.83 18.89
CA GLU A 212 -41.31 0.21 19.63
C GLU A 212 -42.82 0.01 19.59
N ASN A 213 -43.54 0.78 20.39
CA ASN A 213 -45.00 0.77 20.40
C ASN A 213 -45.56 2.19 20.38
N ASP A 214 -45.69 2.74 19.16
CA ASP A 214 -46.19 4.08 18.86
C ASP A 214 -45.49 5.18 19.68
N ARG A 215 -44.15 5.15 19.71
CA ARG A 215 -43.35 6.16 20.43
C ARG A 215 -43.65 7.54 19.87
N ASP A 216 -44.03 8.48 20.73
CA ASP A 216 -44.36 9.88 20.42
C ASP A 216 -45.40 10.04 19.28
N GLY A 217 -46.30 9.06 19.11
CA GLY A 217 -47.29 9.11 18.03
C GLY A 217 -46.66 8.93 16.64
N SER A 218 -45.51 8.25 16.56
CA SER A 218 -44.79 7.96 15.32
C SER A 218 -45.58 7.09 14.34
N GLY A 219 -46.61 6.38 14.81
CA GLY A 219 -47.35 5.39 14.04
C GLY A 219 -46.59 4.08 13.81
N ARG A 220 -45.39 3.94 14.38
CA ARG A 220 -44.56 2.73 14.28
C ARG A 220 -44.79 1.85 15.50
N SER A 221 -45.15 0.60 15.25
CA SER A 221 -45.28 -0.42 16.30
C SER A 221 -44.67 -1.73 15.84
N ALA A 222 -43.96 -2.42 16.73
CA ALA A 222 -43.48 -3.76 16.51
C ALA A 222 -44.65 -4.76 16.60
N TYR A 223 -44.53 -5.88 15.89
CA TYR A 223 -45.45 -7.00 16.04
C TYR A 223 -44.66 -8.32 16.02
N PRO A 224 -44.96 -9.28 16.91
CA PRO A 224 -45.68 -9.08 18.18
C PRO A 224 -45.00 -8.00 19.06
N LEU A 225 -45.66 -7.51 20.11
CA LEU A 225 -45.07 -6.51 21.01
C LEU A 225 -43.98 -7.09 21.94
N SER A 226 -43.76 -8.40 21.89
CA SER A 226 -42.67 -9.07 22.58
C SER A 226 -42.31 -10.36 21.86
N GLY A 227 -41.03 -10.69 21.82
CA GLY A 227 -40.56 -11.92 21.20
C GLY A 227 -39.04 -11.99 21.09
N THR A 228 -38.58 -12.98 20.34
CA THR A 228 -37.15 -13.24 20.11
C THR A 228 -36.87 -13.21 18.61
N LEU A 229 -35.84 -12.46 18.22
CA LEU A 229 -35.26 -12.49 16.88
C LEU A 229 -33.76 -12.79 16.98
N TYR A 230 -33.27 -13.51 15.98
CA TYR A 230 -31.85 -13.75 15.76
C TYR A 230 -31.41 -12.96 14.53
N PHE A 231 -30.22 -12.36 14.59
CA PHE A 231 -29.62 -11.58 13.52
C PHE A 231 -28.21 -12.09 13.23
N ASP A 232 -27.85 -12.11 11.95
CA ASP A 232 -26.50 -12.43 11.47
C ASP A 232 -26.09 -11.54 10.29
N ASP A 233 -24.79 -11.46 10.01
CA ASP A 233 -24.20 -10.80 8.85
C ASP A 233 -24.78 -9.40 8.55
N LEU A 234 -24.50 -8.40 9.39
CA LEU A 234 -24.80 -7.00 9.06
C LEU A 234 -23.81 -6.51 7.99
N VAL A 235 -24.25 -6.33 6.75
CA VAL A 235 -23.34 -6.15 5.61
C VAL A 235 -23.74 -4.95 4.75
N PHE A 236 -22.79 -4.06 4.47
CA PHE A 236 -22.90 -3.09 3.39
C PHE A 236 -22.39 -3.68 2.08
N VAL A 237 -23.09 -3.47 0.98
CA VAL A 237 -22.71 -3.99 -0.34
C VAL A 237 -22.44 -2.85 -1.30
N ASP A 238 -21.27 -2.89 -1.91
CA ASP A 238 -20.83 -1.99 -2.98
C ASP A 238 -20.95 -2.73 -4.31
N LYS A 239 -21.95 -2.36 -5.10
CA LYS A 239 -22.24 -3.00 -6.41
C LYS A 239 -21.35 -2.46 -7.52
N ASP A 240 -20.88 -1.23 -7.37
CA ASP A 240 -19.95 -0.59 -8.30
C ASP A 240 -18.50 -1.09 -8.11
N ALA A 241 -18.27 -1.83 -7.02
CA ALA A 241 -17.25 -2.82 -6.69
C ALA A 241 -16.80 -3.82 -7.79
N SER A 242 -16.71 -3.46 -9.07
CA SER A 242 -16.24 -4.36 -10.12
C SER A 242 -15.04 -3.77 -10.86
N ALA A 243 -13.89 -4.41 -10.67
CA ALA A 243 -12.64 -4.01 -11.28
C ALA A 243 -12.49 -4.67 -12.65
N GLY A 244 -13.20 -4.13 -13.65
CA GLY A 244 -13.29 -4.70 -15.00
C GLY A 244 -11.93 -4.93 -15.64
N ASN A 245 -11.17 -3.86 -15.89
CA ASN A 245 -9.79 -3.93 -16.41
C ASN A 245 -8.76 -3.49 -15.34
N ASP A 246 -7.47 -3.58 -15.65
CA ASP A 246 -6.38 -3.21 -14.70
C ASP A 246 -6.38 -1.74 -14.32
N ASP A 247 -6.77 -0.84 -15.22
CA ASP A 247 -6.85 0.58 -14.91
C ASP A 247 -8.02 0.87 -13.96
N ASP A 248 -9.19 0.24 -14.17
CA ASP A 248 -10.34 0.36 -13.26
C ASP A 248 -10.02 -0.20 -11.88
N PHE A 249 -9.29 -1.33 -11.83
CA PHE A 249 -8.83 -1.93 -10.58
C PHE A 249 -7.90 -1.00 -9.80
N LEU A 250 -6.93 -0.40 -10.49
CA LEU A 250 -5.99 0.52 -9.85
C LEU A 250 -6.67 1.82 -9.43
N ASP A 251 -7.62 2.35 -10.20
CA ASP A 251 -8.47 3.48 -9.80
C ASP A 251 -9.21 3.17 -8.48
N LEU A 252 -9.84 2.00 -8.40
CA LEU A 252 -10.53 1.55 -7.19
C LEU A 252 -9.55 1.43 -6.01
N LEU A 253 -8.45 0.70 -6.17
CA LEU A 253 -7.49 0.48 -5.09
C LEU A 253 -6.82 1.78 -4.62
N GLU A 254 -6.46 2.69 -5.53
CA GLU A 254 -5.93 4.02 -5.19
C GLU A 254 -6.95 4.87 -4.42
N GLN A 255 -8.20 4.91 -4.88
CA GLN A 255 -9.26 5.67 -4.20
C GLN A 255 -9.51 5.13 -2.78
N ARG A 256 -9.49 3.80 -2.61
CA ARG A 256 -9.64 3.14 -1.30
C ARG A 256 -8.48 3.45 -0.38
N ALA A 257 -7.25 3.30 -0.87
CA ALA A 257 -6.05 3.64 -0.11
C ALA A 257 -6.05 5.11 0.32
N PHE A 258 -6.50 6.03 -0.56
CA PHE A 258 -6.62 7.45 -0.22
C PHE A 258 -7.58 7.71 0.94
N ARG A 259 -8.71 6.99 1.01
CA ARG A 259 -9.70 7.18 2.08
C ARG A 259 -9.11 6.98 3.48
N TYR A 260 -8.07 6.15 3.63
CA TYR A 260 -7.33 6.01 4.88
C TYR A 260 -6.79 7.37 5.35
N PHE A 261 -6.08 8.08 4.46
CA PHE A 261 -5.48 9.39 4.75
C PHE A 261 -6.50 10.51 4.88
N TRP A 262 -7.70 10.33 4.34
CA TRP A 262 -8.78 11.31 4.47
C TRP A 262 -9.53 11.16 5.79
N GLU A 263 -9.97 9.93 6.11
CA GLU A 263 -10.85 9.61 7.24
C GLU A 263 -10.08 9.36 8.54
N TYR A 264 -8.91 8.73 8.48
CA TYR A 264 -8.05 8.48 9.64
C TYR A 264 -6.98 9.55 9.86
N ALA A 265 -7.15 10.70 9.22
CA ALA A 265 -6.51 11.93 9.68
C ALA A 265 -7.45 12.68 10.64
N ASP A 266 -6.90 13.21 11.72
CA ASP A 266 -7.63 14.16 12.54
C ASP A 266 -7.89 15.45 11.74
N PRO A 267 -9.13 15.95 11.67
CA PRO A 267 -9.44 17.10 10.82
C PRO A 267 -8.91 18.44 11.37
N ALA A 268 -8.59 18.53 12.66
CA ALA A 268 -8.08 19.75 13.30
C ALA A 268 -6.54 19.83 13.23
N THR A 269 -5.85 18.72 13.48
CA THR A 269 -4.40 18.63 13.50
C THR A 269 -3.82 18.16 12.16
N GLY A 270 -4.62 17.44 11.36
CA GLY A 270 -4.17 16.82 10.12
C GLY A 270 -3.21 15.63 10.32
N LEU A 271 -2.99 15.20 11.55
CA LEU A 271 -2.18 14.04 11.91
C LEU A 271 -2.90 12.75 11.51
N VAL A 272 -2.15 11.80 10.94
CA VAL A 272 -2.68 10.53 10.41
C VAL A 272 -2.38 9.39 11.38
N ARG A 273 -3.41 8.59 11.69
CA ARG A 273 -3.23 7.37 12.51
C ARG A 273 -2.09 6.50 11.99
N ASP A 274 -1.34 5.89 12.89
CA ASP A 274 -0.36 4.85 12.54
C ASP A 274 -1.07 3.59 12.02
N ARG A 275 -2.14 3.21 12.73
CA ARG A 275 -2.94 2.01 12.50
C ARG A 275 -4.42 2.37 12.52
N ALA A 276 -5.21 1.70 11.67
CA ALA A 276 -6.66 1.89 11.69
C ALA A 276 -7.25 1.54 13.06
N THR A 277 -6.75 0.47 13.69
CA THR A 277 -7.25 -0.06 14.97
C THR A 277 -6.83 0.73 16.20
N ASN A 278 -5.89 1.68 16.10
CA ASN A 278 -5.43 2.49 17.22
C ASN A 278 -5.76 3.99 16.99
N PRO A 279 -6.94 4.45 17.44
CA PRO A 279 -7.43 5.79 17.10
C PRO A 279 -6.69 6.95 17.77
N GLU A 280 -5.86 6.69 18.79
CA GLU A 280 -5.17 7.72 19.57
C GLU A 280 -3.75 8.01 19.07
N VAL A 281 -3.14 7.06 18.35
CA VAL A 281 -1.73 7.13 17.95
C VAL A 281 -1.60 7.51 16.49
N SER A 282 -0.90 8.62 16.25
CA SER A 282 -0.45 9.08 14.93
C SER A 282 1.00 8.69 14.69
N SER A 283 1.32 8.35 13.44
CA SER A 283 2.70 8.30 12.94
C SER A 283 2.98 9.55 12.10
N ILE A 284 4.09 10.25 12.38
CA ILE A 284 4.47 11.42 11.59
C ILE A 284 4.85 11.02 10.15
N ALA A 285 5.38 9.81 9.94
CA ALA A 285 5.71 9.29 8.62
C ALA A 285 4.43 8.95 7.83
N ALA A 286 3.43 8.33 8.46
CA ALA A 286 2.10 8.18 7.86
C ALA A 286 1.47 9.53 7.50
N THR A 287 1.73 10.56 8.31
CA THR A 287 1.31 11.95 8.01
C THR A 287 2.04 12.52 6.79
N GLY A 288 3.32 12.20 6.58
CA GLY A 288 4.06 12.51 5.35
C GLY A 288 3.47 11.88 4.09
N PHE A 289 3.13 10.59 4.17
CA PHE A 289 2.36 9.92 3.11
C PHE A 289 0.99 10.56 2.92
N GLY A 290 0.29 10.94 4.00
CA GLY A 290 -1.00 11.62 3.94
C GLY A 290 -0.97 12.97 3.23
N LEU A 291 0.03 13.81 3.52
CA LEU A 291 0.26 15.06 2.79
C LEU A 291 0.46 14.82 1.28
N THR A 292 1.17 13.75 0.94
CA THR A 292 1.37 13.33 -0.47
C THR A 292 0.06 12.85 -1.09
N ALA A 293 -0.71 12.02 -0.37
CA ALA A 293 -2.01 11.50 -0.79
C ALA A 293 -3.05 12.60 -1.05
N LEU A 294 -3.02 13.69 -0.26
CA LEU A 294 -3.85 14.87 -0.48
C LEU A 294 -3.60 15.53 -1.85
N CYS A 295 -2.35 15.55 -2.31
CA CYS A 295 -2.04 16.02 -3.67
C CYS A 295 -2.53 15.07 -4.76
N ILE A 296 -2.45 13.76 -4.53
CA ILE A 296 -3.04 12.76 -5.44
C ILE A 296 -4.54 13.00 -5.57
N ALA A 297 -5.25 13.11 -4.45
CA ALA A 297 -6.70 13.33 -4.44
C ALA A 297 -7.12 14.63 -5.12
N LYS A 298 -6.33 15.71 -4.97
CA LYS A 298 -6.54 16.96 -5.70
C LYS A 298 -6.43 16.77 -7.22
N GLU A 299 -5.37 16.12 -7.69
CA GLU A 299 -5.14 15.93 -9.13
C GLU A 299 -6.10 14.91 -9.75
N ARG A 300 -6.50 13.88 -8.99
CA ARG A 300 -7.52 12.89 -9.37
C ARG A 300 -8.96 13.41 -9.24
N GLY A 301 -9.16 14.55 -8.58
CA GLY A 301 -10.48 15.15 -8.37
C GLY A 301 -11.39 14.42 -7.38
N TRP A 302 -10.82 13.59 -6.50
CA TRP A 302 -11.59 12.86 -5.48
C TRP A 302 -12.14 13.79 -4.38
N ILE A 303 -11.37 14.83 -4.03
CA ILE A 303 -11.73 15.85 -3.04
C ILE A 303 -11.52 17.23 -3.67
N THR A 304 -12.34 18.22 -3.29
CA THR A 304 -12.24 19.55 -3.87
C THR A 304 -10.95 20.25 -3.46
N HIS A 305 -10.42 21.11 -4.33
CA HIS A 305 -9.20 21.88 -4.04
C HIS A 305 -9.25 22.63 -2.69
N GLY A 306 -10.40 23.23 -2.34
CA GLY A 306 -10.54 24.00 -1.10
C GLY A 306 -10.51 23.13 0.16
N GLU A 307 -11.11 21.94 0.11
CA GLU A 307 -11.07 20.96 1.21
C GLU A 307 -9.66 20.41 1.41
N VAL A 308 -8.98 20.02 0.31
CA VAL A 308 -7.59 19.56 0.36
C VAL A 308 -6.68 20.65 0.91
N TYR A 309 -6.81 21.89 0.39
CA TYR A 309 -6.01 23.03 0.85
C TYR A 309 -6.19 23.30 2.36
N SER A 310 -7.43 23.25 2.84
CA SER A 310 -7.73 23.45 4.27
C SER A 310 -7.10 22.35 5.14
N ARG A 311 -7.16 21.08 4.69
CA ARG A 311 -6.50 19.97 5.40
C ARG A 311 -4.98 20.13 5.42
N VAL A 312 -4.36 20.49 4.29
CA VAL A 312 -2.91 20.73 4.22
C VAL A 312 -2.48 21.84 5.16
N LEU A 313 -3.21 22.96 5.22
CA LEU A 313 -2.89 24.03 6.18
C LEU A 313 -3.02 23.58 7.63
N ALA A 314 -4.09 22.86 7.97
CA ALA A 314 -4.26 22.30 9.32
C ALA A 314 -3.07 21.40 9.69
N THR A 315 -2.68 20.49 8.79
CA THR A 315 -1.50 19.63 9.00
C THR A 315 -0.22 20.43 9.19
N LEU A 316 0.10 21.37 8.31
CA LEU A 316 1.35 22.13 8.39
C LEU A 316 1.42 23.02 9.64
N ASN A 317 0.30 23.62 10.05
CA ASN A 317 0.25 24.41 11.28
C ASN A 317 0.55 23.57 12.53
N SER A 318 0.17 22.29 12.57
CA SER A 318 0.53 21.40 13.68
C SER A 318 2.04 21.13 13.79
N PHE A 319 2.82 21.34 12.72
CA PHE A 319 4.27 21.13 12.74
C PHE A 319 5.08 22.44 12.77
N TYR A 320 4.40 23.58 12.67
CA TYR A 320 5.06 24.88 12.65
C TYR A 320 4.91 25.56 14.00
N ASP A 321 6.02 25.70 14.72
CA ASP A 321 6.13 26.55 15.92
C ASP A 321 6.17 28.02 15.50
N ASP A 322 5.04 28.71 15.59
CA ASP A 322 4.94 30.14 15.31
C ASP A 322 5.45 30.93 16.52
N PRO A 323 6.62 31.60 16.43
CA PRO A 323 7.16 32.38 17.54
C PRO A 323 6.26 33.56 17.95
N ALA A 324 5.25 33.91 17.14
CA ALA A 324 4.25 34.92 17.46
C ALA A 324 3.05 34.38 18.26
N ASP A 325 2.84 33.06 18.34
CA ASP A 325 1.71 32.43 19.02
C ASP A 325 2.17 31.34 19.99
N SER A 326 2.51 31.73 21.23
CA SER A 326 2.94 30.80 22.29
C SER A 326 1.88 29.78 22.76
N GLN A 327 0.71 29.74 22.14
CA GLN A 327 -0.38 28.81 22.44
C GLN A 327 -0.73 27.92 21.24
N ASP A 328 0.07 27.96 20.18
CA ASP A 328 -0.07 27.04 19.07
C ASP A 328 0.12 25.59 19.55
N MET A 329 -0.62 24.69 18.92
CA MET A 329 -0.37 23.27 19.10
C MET A 329 0.77 22.90 18.15
N VAL A 330 1.87 22.42 18.71
CA VAL A 330 3.01 21.95 17.94
C VAL A 330 3.28 20.50 18.29
N VAL A 331 3.41 19.68 17.26
CA VAL A 331 3.82 18.28 17.38
C VAL A 331 5.15 18.21 18.09
N SER A 332 5.21 17.36 19.11
CA SER A 332 6.37 17.26 19.97
C SER A 332 7.59 16.78 19.21
N GLY A 333 8.73 17.38 19.53
CA GLY A 333 10.00 17.13 18.88
C GLY A 333 11.14 17.83 19.59
N THR A 334 12.33 17.72 19.00
CA THR A 334 13.50 18.52 19.36
C THR A 334 14.30 18.82 18.11
N HIS A 335 15.03 19.93 18.08
CA HIS A 335 15.91 20.27 16.95
C HIS A 335 15.20 20.24 15.58
N GLY A 336 13.93 20.66 15.55
CA GLY A 336 13.08 20.68 14.35
C GLY A 336 12.73 19.31 13.76
N LEU A 337 12.98 18.23 14.50
CA LEU A 337 12.60 16.85 14.17
C LEU A 337 11.63 16.32 15.23
N PHE A 338 10.80 15.34 14.87
CA PHE A 338 9.61 14.99 15.65
C PHE A 338 9.65 13.56 16.20
N TYR A 339 8.95 13.33 17.32
CA TYR A 339 8.72 11.98 17.83
C TYR A 339 8.01 11.13 16.79
N HIS A 340 8.42 9.87 16.64
CA HIS A 340 7.82 8.93 15.68
C HIS A 340 6.31 8.79 15.90
N PHE A 341 5.91 8.49 17.15
CA PHE A 341 4.52 8.32 17.55
C PHE A 341 4.07 9.45 18.48
N VAL A 342 2.96 10.08 18.09
CA VAL A 342 2.36 11.18 18.86
C VAL A 342 0.85 10.98 19.02
N ASN A 343 0.28 11.60 20.04
CA ASN A 343 -1.16 11.66 20.21
C ASN A 343 -1.75 12.47 19.06
N ILE A 344 -2.73 11.89 18.37
CA ILE A 344 -3.30 12.46 17.15
C ILE A 344 -4.01 13.81 17.38
N ARG A 345 -4.42 14.12 18.62
CA ARG A 345 -5.23 15.30 18.96
C ARG A 345 -4.40 16.49 19.42
N ASP A 346 -3.27 16.26 20.06
CA ASP A 346 -2.46 17.32 20.66
C ASP A 346 -0.96 17.25 20.32
N GLY A 347 -0.53 16.24 19.55
CA GLY A 347 0.85 16.12 19.10
C GLY A 347 1.85 15.74 20.20
N THR A 348 1.42 15.39 21.42
CA THR A 348 2.30 14.96 22.50
C THR A 348 2.89 13.56 22.24
N PRO A 349 4.10 13.21 22.71
CA PRO A 349 4.66 11.89 22.49
C PRO A 349 3.83 10.82 23.16
N ILE A 350 3.68 9.66 22.54
CA ILE A 350 3.05 8.51 23.20
C ILE A 350 4.02 7.94 24.25
N LEU A 351 3.54 7.74 25.48
CA LEU A 351 4.35 7.32 26.62
C LEU A 351 4.00 5.92 27.13
N HIS A 352 5.00 5.19 27.60
CA HIS A 352 4.86 3.97 28.36
C HIS A 352 4.27 4.28 29.76
N PRO A 353 3.74 3.28 30.48
CA PRO A 353 3.20 3.49 31.82
C PRO A 353 4.21 4.06 32.84
N ASP A 354 5.52 3.93 32.58
CA ASP A 354 6.59 4.49 33.41
C ASP A 354 6.95 5.95 33.05
N GLY A 355 6.27 6.55 32.06
CA GLY A 355 6.46 7.92 31.62
C GLY A 355 7.54 8.10 30.55
N THR A 356 8.20 7.03 30.09
CA THR A 356 9.17 7.11 28.99
C THR A 356 8.48 7.09 27.63
N PRO A 357 8.97 7.80 26.60
CA PRO A 357 8.40 7.71 25.25
C PRO A 357 8.41 6.28 24.69
N TRP A 358 7.36 5.89 23.96
CA TRP A 358 7.31 4.59 23.24
C TRP A 358 8.44 4.45 22.22
N ASP A 359 8.82 5.58 21.64
CA ASP A 359 9.90 5.71 20.67
C ASP A 359 10.51 7.13 20.79
N GLY A 360 11.58 7.40 20.06
CA GLY A 360 12.28 8.68 20.08
C GLY A 360 11.82 9.67 19.01
N VAL A 361 12.50 10.83 19.03
CA VAL A 361 12.56 11.74 17.88
C VAL A 361 13.31 11.02 16.77
N SER A 362 12.61 10.72 15.66
CA SER A 362 13.09 9.83 14.62
C SER A 362 13.53 10.58 13.37
N THR A 363 14.76 10.34 12.94
CA THR A 363 15.33 10.99 11.76
C THR A 363 14.67 10.49 10.47
N ILE A 364 14.41 9.19 10.35
CA ILE A 364 13.75 8.64 9.15
C ILE A 364 12.30 9.05 9.05
N ASP A 365 11.54 9.00 10.16
CA ASP A 365 10.12 9.33 10.12
C ASP A 365 9.90 10.83 9.88
N SER A 366 10.79 11.66 10.43
CA SER A 366 10.83 13.08 10.10
C SER A 366 11.22 13.30 8.64
N ALA A 367 12.14 12.53 8.06
CA ALA A 367 12.46 12.63 6.64
C ALA A 367 11.26 12.26 5.73
N LEU A 368 10.51 11.23 6.08
CA LEU A 368 9.28 10.83 5.37
C LEU A 368 8.19 11.91 5.50
N LEU A 369 8.02 12.50 6.69
CA LEU A 369 7.17 13.68 6.88
C LEU A 369 7.59 14.83 5.96
N MET A 370 8.88 15.20 5.98
CA MET A 370 9.43 16.29 5.18
C MET A 370 9.28 16.03 3.68
N ALA A 371 9.34 14.78 3.24
CA ALA A 371 9.05 14.42 1.85
C ALA A 371 7.61 14.79 1.45
N GLY A 372 6.64 14.55 2.34
CA GLY A 372 5.25 15.01 2.19
C GLY A 372 5.10 16.53 2.22
N VAL A 373 5.73 17.19 3.19
CA VAL A 373 5.75 18.67 3.35
C VAL A 373 6.27 19.36 2.07
N LEU A 374 7.40 18.88 1.54
CA LEU A 374 7.99 19.43 0.31
C LEU A 374 7.21 19.03 -0.95
N THR A 375 6.42 17.95 -0.91
CA THR A 375 5.48 17.63 -2.00
C THR A 375 4.33 18.63 -2.04
N VAL A 376 3.66 18.89 -0.91
CA VAL A 376 2.55 19.86 -0.87
C VAL A 376 3.01 21.28 -1.18
N ARG A 377 4.25 21.64 -0.82
CA ARG A 377 4.92 22.90 -1.24
C ARG A 377 4.88 23.11 -2.75
N ARG A 378 5.05 22.04 -3.54
CA ARG A 378 5.08 22.08 -5.01
C ARG A 378 3.70 21.90 -5.65
N CYS A 379 2.74 21.39 -4.89
CA CYS A 379 1.37 21.11 -5.31
C CYS A 379 0.42 22.31 -5.10
N PHE A 380 0.73 23.16 -4.11
CA PHE A 380 0.00 24.38 -3.76
C PHE A 380 0.89 25.64 -3.90
N THR A 381 1.49 25.82 -5.07
CA THR A 381 2.31 27.00 -5.36
C THR A 381 1.53 28.31 -5.23
N GLU A 382 2.21 29.40 -4.87
CA GLU A 382 1.61 30.74 -4.70
C GLU A 382 0.59 30.86 -3.56
N THR A 383 0.63 29.94 -2.59
CA THR A 383 -0.21 29.98 -1.39
C THR A 383 0.65 30.01 -0.11
N GLU A 384 0.01 30.18 1.05
CA GLU A 384 0.67 30.16 2.36
C GLU A 384 1.38 28.83 2.67
N VAL A 385 0.90 27.72 2.08
CA VAL A 385 1.53 26.39 2.16
C VAL A 385 3.00 26.44 1.77
N VAL A 386 3.37 27.28 0.79
CA VAL A 386 4.77 27.41 0.37
C VAL A 386 5.64 27.94 1.51
N SER A 387 5.16 28.96 2.22
CA SER A 387 5.89 29.55 3.33
C SER A 387 5.98 28.61 4.53
N LEU A 388 4.87 27.99 4.92
CA LEU A 388 4.84 27.06 6.06
C LEU A 388 5.74 25.85 5.80
N ALA A 389 5.58 25.19 4.66
CA ALA A 389 6.40 24.03 4.30
C ALA A 389 7.89 24.36 4.24
N THR A 390 8.25 25.54 3.76
CA THR A 390 9.65 26.00 3.74
C THR A 390 10.18 26.18 5.17
N LYS A 391 9.45 26.89 6.03
CA LYS A 391 9.86 27.12 7.42
C LYS A 391 10.01 25.82 8.21
N ILE A 392 9.08 24.88 8.05
CA ILE A 392 9.12 23.57 8.72
C ILE A 392 10.37 22.79 8.30
N TYR A 393 10.66 22.72 6.99
CA TYR A 393 11.86 22.02 6.50
C TYR A 393 13.17 22.71 6.89
N GLU A 394 13.22 24.05 6.86
CA GLU A 394 14.40 24.83 7.25
C GLU A 394 14.67 24.80 8.76
N ALA A 395 13.69 24.47 9.58
CA ALA A 395 13.85 24.32 11.03
C ALA A 395 14.51 23.01 11.45
N ALA A 396 14.53 21.98 10.58
CA ALA A 396 15.10 20.68 10.90
C ALA A 396 16.62 20.74 10.98
N GLU A 397 17.17 20.59 12.19
CA GLU A 397 18.61 20.65 12.47
C GLU A 397 19.29 19.28 12.21
N TRP A 398 19.34 18.86 10.93
CA TRP A 398 19.87 17.54 10.55
C TRP A 398 21.33 17.33 10.98
N ASP A 399 22.13 18.38 10.97
CA ASP A 399 23.53 18.38 11.41
C ASP A 399 23.70 18.06 12.89
N TRP A 400 22.69 18.34 13.73
CA TRP A 400 22.72 18.00 15.15
C TRP A 400 22.70 16.48 15.40
N PHE A 401 21.98 15.74 14.56
CA PHE A 401 21.88 14.27 14.61
C PHE A 401 23.08 13.55 13.97
N LEU A 402 24.06 14.30 13.47
CA LEU A 402 25.33 13.79 12.98
C LEU A 402 26.39 13.96 14.07
N GLU A 403 26.91 12.84 14.60
CA GLU A 403 27.98 12.88 15.59
C GLU A 403 29.13 11.94 15.23
N ASP A 404 30.34 12.52 15.12
CA ASP A 404 31.54 11.79 14.74
C ASP A 404 32.20 11.04 15.91
N ASP A 405 31.87 11.39 17.17
CA ASP A 405 32.42 10.76 18.39
C ASP A 405 31.43 9.74 19.00
N CYS A 406 30.76 8.99 18.13
CA CYS A 406 29.88 7.91 18.56
C CYS A 406 30.63 6.57 18.58
N SER A 407 30.73 5.95 19.76
CA SER A 407 31.39 4.64 19.92
C SER A 407 30.68 3.47 19.20
N GLN A 408 29.44 3.66 18.77
CA GLN A 408 28.60 2.66 18.09
C GLN A 408 28.42 2.95 16.59
N CYS A 409 28.81 4.14 16.13
CA CYS A 409 28.53 4.64 14.79
C CYS A 409 29.83 4.77 14.00
N LEU A 410 29.72 4.64 12.67
CA LEU A 410 30.82 5.08 11.81
C LEU A 410 30.78 6.61 11.72
N PRO A 411 31.94 7.30 11.77
CA PRO A 411 31.99 8.74 11.53
C PRO A 411 31.28 9.11 10.23
N GLY A 412 30.50 10.17 10.25
CA GLY A 412 29.68 10.60 9.11
C GLY A 412 28.36 9.84 8.89
N THR A 413 27.97 8.88 9.74
CA THR A 413 26.65 8.25 9.69
C THR A 413 25.64 8.93 10.63
N MET A 414 24.40 9.09 10.17
CA MET A 414 23.33 9.75 10.91
C MET A 414 22.78 8.84 12.03
N HIS A 415 22.46 9.43 13.19
CA HIS A 415 21.75 8.73 14.25
C HIS A 415 20.29 8.43 13.89
N MET A 416 19.75 7.33 14.40
CA MET A 416 18.37 6.92 14.08
C MET A 416 17.35 7.67 14.91
N LEU A 417 17.60 7.76 16.20
CA LEU A 417 16.64 8.25 17.20
C LEU A 417 17.34 9.18 18.19
N TRP A 418 16.57 10.08 18.78
CA TRP A 418 16.93 10.71 20.04
C TRP A 418 15.83 10.46 21.06
N VAL A 419 16.22 10.03 22.26
CA VAL A 419 15.32 9.87 23.41
C VAL A 419 15.86 10.74 24.54
N PRO A 420 15.03 11.49 25.29
CA PRO A 420 15.49 12.32 26.39
C PRO A 420 16.37 11.52 27.35
N PRO A 421 17.64 11.94 27.55
CA PRO A 421 18.48 11.25 28.51
C PRO A 421 17.99 11.57 29.93
N GLY A 422 18.27 10.69 30.88
CA GLY A 422 17.87 10.88 32.28
C GLY A 422 18.45 12.17 32.89
N GLU A 423 17.87 12.65 33.98
CA GLU A 423 18.31 13.89 34.63
C GLU A 423 19.83 13.92 34.90
N GLY A 424 20.49 15.01 34.48
CA GLY A 424 21.92 15.23 34.71
C GLY A 424 22.85 14.69 33.63
N HIS A 425 22.32 14.02 32.60
CA HIS A 425 23.09 13.58 31.42
C HIS A 425 23.12 14.66 30.33
N PRO A 426 24.23 14.81 29.58
CA PRO A 426 24.27 15.61 28.35
C PRO A 426 23.18 15.21 27.36
N GLU A 427 22.59 16.18 26.66
CA GLU A 427 21.48 15.95 25.72
C GLU A 427 21.83 14.94 24.62
N LYS A 428 23.05 15.00 24.11
CA LYS A 428 23.57 14.08 23.08
C LYS A 428 23.72 12.63 23.56
N ASP A 429 23.76 12.37 24.87
CA ASP A 429 23.69 11.00 25.40
C ASP A 429 22.36 10.31 25.04
N GLY A 430 21.34 11.09 24.64
CA GLY A 430 20.06 10.59 24.14
C GLY A 430 20.08 10.07 22.70
N LEU A 431 21.14 10.29 21.93
CA LEU A 431 21.27 9.81 20.56
C LEU A 431 21.44 8.28 20.53
N GLN A 432 20.64 7.60 19.70
CA GLN A 432 20.58 6.14 19.63
C GLN A 432 20.65 5.62 18.21
N GLY A 433 21.34 4.49 18.06
CA GLY A 433 21.47 3.80 16.78
C GLY A 433 22.20 4.62 15.72
N CYS A 434 22.48 3.98 14.59
CA CYS A 434 23.12 4.62 13.45
C CYS A 434 22.60 3.97 12.18
N TRP A 435 22.33 4.78 11.18
CA TRP A 435 21.94 4.31 9.87
C TRP A 435 23.16 3.70 9.17
N ASN A 436 23.20 2.37 9.10
CA ASN A 436 24.14 1.61 8.28
C ASN A 436 23.42 1.14 7.01
N GLY A 437 23.82 1.64 5.85
CA GLY A 437 23.28 1.24 4.55
C GLY A 437 23.62 -0.21 4.17
N TYR A 438 22.91 -0.84 3.25
CA TYR A 438 21.77 -0.32 2.50
C TYR A 438 20.46 -0.53 3.28
N ASN A 439 19.57 0.46 3.29
CA ASN A 439 18.27 0.45 3.97
C ASN A 439 17.35 1.57 3.40
N GLU A 440 16.23 1.85 4.03
CA GLU A 440 15.22 2.85 3.62
C GLU A 440 15.69 4.32 3.66
N ALA A 441 16.86 4.60 4.25
CA ALA A 441 17.29 5.95 4.61
C ALA A 441 17.85 6.82 3.48
N MET A 442 17.76 6.43 2.20
CA MET A 442 18.26 7.28 1.10
C MET A 442 17.61 8.67 1.12
N ILE A 443 16.29 8.73 1.33
CA ILE A 443 15.54 9.99 1.40
C ILE A 443 16.00 10.86 2.57
N LEU A 444 16.32 10.26 3.72
CA LEU A 444 16.88 10.95 4.88
C LEU A 444 18.20 11.63 4.50
N TYR A 445 19.17 10.88 3.98
CA TYR A 445 20.46 11.46 3.61
C TYR A 445 20.32 12.55 2.53
N LEU A 446 19.48 12.35 1.50
CA LEU A 446 19.27 13.37 0.47
C LEU A 446 18.62 14.64 1.02
N LEU A 447 17.61 14.52 1.89
CA LEU A 447 16.98 15.69 2.53
C LEU A 447 17.93 16.40 3.49
N SER A 448 18.71 15.67 4.28
CA SER A 448 19.68 16.25 5.20
C SER A 448 20.84 16.94 4.47
N ILE A 449 21.34 16.37 3.37
CA ILE A 449 22.42 16.98 2.56
C ILE A 449 21.89 18.21 1.81
N GLY A 450 20.65 18.16 1.33
CA GLY A 450 20.01 19.25 0.59
C GLY A 450 19.53 20.41 1.46
N SER A 451 19.56 20.28 2.80
CA SER A 451 19.05 21.30 3.70
C SER A 451 19.80 22.63 3.53
N PRO A 452 19.11 23.76 3.32
CA PRO A 452 19.76 25.05 3.11
C PRO A 452 20.24 25.72 4.41
N THR A 453 19.77 25.24 5.57
CA THR A 453 20.04 25.83 6.90
C THR A 453 20.92 24.93 7.77
N HIS A 454 20.64 23.63 7.78
CA HIS A 454 21.30 22.64 8.64
C HIS A 454 21.78 21.41 7.83
N PRO A 455 22.66 21.59 6.83
CA PRO A 455 23.12 20.49 6.00
C PRO A 455 24.12 19.58 6.71
N ILE A 456 23.98 18.27 6.50
CA ILE A 456 25.11 17.34 6.70
C ILE A 456 26.04 17.37 5.47
N PRO A 457 27.35 17.05 5.62
CA PRO A 457 28.25 17.06 4.48
C PRO A 457 27.89 15.95 3.46
N PRO A 458 28.07 16.17 2.14
CA PRO A 458 27.84 15.14 1.12
C PRO A 458 28.62 13.84 1.34
N SER A 459 29.76 13.90 2.05
CA SER A 459 30.54 12.72 2.45
C SER A 459 29.77 11.74 3.35
N SER A 460 28.72 12.20 4.06
CA SER A 460 27.85 11.35 4.87
C SER A 460 27.11 10.31 4.02
N TRP A 461 26.76 10.63 2.76
CA TRP A 461 26.24 9.65 1.81
C TRP A 461 27.25 8.52 1.58
N GLY A 462 28.52 8.89 1.36
CA GLY A 462 29.58 7.91 1.16
C GLY A 462 29.89 7.09 2.42
N ALA A 463 29.79 7.68 3.62
CA ALA A 463 29.93 6.96 4.89
C ALA A 463 28.82 5.92 5.08
N TRP A 464 27.57 6.28 4.78
CA TRP A 464 26.43 5.38 4.77
C TRP A 464 26.55 4.29 3.69
N ALA A 465 26.97 4.66 2.48
CA ALA A 465 27.17 3.72 1.38
C ALA A 465 28.33 2.74 1.60
N ALA A 466 29.33 3.13 2.39
CA ALA A 466 30.46 2.27 2.72
C ALA A 466 30.07 1.01 3.51
N THR A 467 28.89 0.98 4.15
CA THR A 467 28.41 -0.19 4.88
C THR A 467 27.59 -1.16 4.03
N TYR A 468 27.38 -0.86 2.75
CA TYR A 468 26.54 -1.66 1.85
C TYR A 468 26.92 -3.14 1.83
N GLY A 469 25.94 -3.98 2.13
CA GLY A 469 26.01 -5.42 1.90
C GLY A 469 25.59 -5.75 0.47
N TRP A 470 26.51 -6.28 -0.33
CA TRP A 470 26.17 -6.87 -1.63
C TRP A 470 26.05 -8.38 -1.51
N GLY A 471 25.03 -8.95 -2.12
CA GLY A 471 24.86 -10.40 -2.20
C GLY A 471 24.32 -10.86 -3.54
N ARG A 472 24.32 -12.19 -3.76
CA ARG A 472 23.80 -12.83 -4.96
C ARG A 472 22.57 -13.66 -4.62
N TYR A 473 21.42 -13.29 -5.16
CA TYR A 473 20.14 -13.95 -4.95
C TYR A 473 19.44 -14.13 -6.28
N CYS A 474 18.71 -15.24 -6.46
CA CYS A 474 18.00 -15.55 -7.71
C CYS A 474 18.85 -15.36 -9.00
N GLY A 475 20.18 -15.52 -8.91
CA GLY A 475 21.12 -15.28 -10.02
C GLY A 475 21.51 -13.80 -10.27
N LEU A 476 20.96 -12.86 -9.51
CA LEU A 476 21.18 -11.41 -9.59
C LEU A 476 22.08 -10.92 -8.44
N ARG A 477 22.87 -9.87 -8.68
CA ARG A 477 23.65 -9.16 -7.66
C ARG A 477 22.83 -7.96 -7.16
N ILE A 478 22.61 -7.87 -5.85
CA ILE A 478 21.67 -6.91 -5.24
C ILE A 478 22.29 -6.34 -3.96
N LEU A 479 22.05 -5.05 -3.70
CA LEU A 479 22.23 -4.44 -2.39
C LEU A 479 21.20 -5.03 -1.42
N THR A 480 21.67 -5.72 -0.41
CA THR A 480 20.82 -6.54 0.43
C THR A 480 20.22 -5.75 1.57
N CYS A 481 18.89 -5.58 1.55
CA CYS A 481 18.11 -5.36 2.75
C CYS A 481 16.82 -6.21 2.64
N PRO A 482 16.69 -7.30 3.41
CA PRO A 482 15.64 -8.31 3.20
C PRO A 482 14.19 -7.81 3.14
N PRO A 483 13.73 -6.86 3.97
CA PRO A 483 12.37 -6.34 3.85
C PRO A 483 12.22 -5.45 2.62
N LEU A 484 11.20 -5.73 1.80
CA LEU A 484 11.08 -5.05 0.50
C LEU A 484 10.78 -3.54 0.62
N PHE A 485 10.18 -3.07 1.72
CA PHE A 485 9.91 -1.65 1.94
C PHE A 485 11.16 -0.75 1.87
N THR A 486 12.32 -1.31 2.21
CA THR A 486 13.62 -0.61 2.15
C THR A 486 14.07 -0.28 0.72
N HIS A 487 13.46 -0.95 -0.27
CA HIS A 487 13.61 -0.66 -1.69
C HIS A 487 12.49 0.23 -2.26
N GLN A 488 11.54 0.68 -1.41
CA GLN A 488 10.31 1.36 -1.84
C GLN A 488 10.18 2.78 -1.30
N TYR A 489 10.40 3.01 0.00
CA TYR A 489 10.02 4.29 0.64
C TYR A 489 10.71 5.49 0.01
N SER A 490 12.03 5.44 -0.20
CA SER A 490 12.74 6.53 -0.87
C SER A 490 12.29 6.74 -2.32
N HIS A 491 11.90 5.66 -3.02
CA HIS A 491 11.34 5.71 -4.37
C HIS A 491 9.92 6.25 -4.43
N CYS A 492 9.20 6.39 -3.31
CA CYS A 492 7.88 7.02 -3.32
C CYS A 492 7.97 8.50 -3.74
N TRP A 493 9.07 9.18 -3.39
CA TRP A 493 9.25 10.61 -3.69
C TRP A 493 10.37 10.90 -4.68
N VAL A 494 11.54 10.28 -4.52
CA VAL A 494 12.70 10.59 -5.37
C VAL A 494 12.69 9.71 -6.62
N ASP A 495 12.79 10.36 -7.77
CA ASP A 495 12.88 9.68 -9.05
C ASP A 495 14.32 9.25 -9.33
N PHE A 496 14.62 7.99 -9.01
CA PHE A 496 15.92 7.38 -9.31
C PHE A 496 15.99 6.74 -10.70
N ARG A 497 14.95 6.85 -11.54
CA ARG A 497 14.95 6.25 -12.87
C ARG A 497 16.03 6.93 -13.72
N ASN A 498 16.85 6.13 -14.38
CA ASN A 498 17.96 6.60 -15.21
C ASN A 498 19.04 7.37 -14.43
N MET A 499 19.12 7.16 -13.12
CA MET A 499 20.12 7.79 -12.26
C MET A 499 20.98 6.70 -11.62
N GLU A 500 22.29 6.93 -11.56
CA GLU A 500 23.20 6.14 -10.74
C GLU A 500 24.23 7.08 -10.11
N ASP A 501 24.80 6.64 -9.00
CA ASP A 501 25.97 7.26 -8.40
C ASP A 501 27.17 6.29 -8.44
N ASP A 502 28.25 6.63 -7.72
CA ASP A 502 29.45 5.80 -7.62
C ASP A 502 29.22 4.41 -7.01
N TYR A 503 28.07 4.18 -6.35
CA TYR A 503 27.78 2.98 -5.58
C TYR A 503 26.77 2.07 -6.27
N ALA A 504 25.68 2.60 -6.81
CA ALA A 504 24.62 1.80 -7.41
C ALA A 504 23.68 2.55 -8.37
N ASP A 505 23.05 1.77 -9.25
CA ASP A 505 21.79 2.12 -9.88
C ASP A 505 20.65 1.61 -8.99
N TYR A 506 20.08 2.50 -8.19
CA TYR A 506 19.12 2.14 -7.14
C TYR A 506 17.77 1.69 -7.71
N PHE A 507 17.31 2.28 -8.81
CA PHE A 507 16.04 1.86 -9.43
C PHE A 507 16.15 0.44 -9.99
N ARG A 508 17.24 0.14 -10.70
CA ARG A 508 17.55 -1.23 -11.15
C ARG A 508 17.72 -2.19 -9.99
N ASN A 509 18.43 -1.78 -8.94
CA ASN A 509 18.62 -2.60 -7.76
C ASN A 509 17.27 -2.97 -7.11
N SER A 510 16.34 -2.01 -7.02
CA SER A 510 14.99 -2.24 -6.51
C SER A 510 14.18 -3.18 -7.41
N ILE A 511 14.28 -3.08 -8.75
CA ILE A 511 13.71 -4.09 -9.66
C ILE A 511 14.26 -5.49 -9.35
N TYR A 512 15.58 -5.62 -9.15
CA TYR A 512 16.20 -6.92 -8.84
C TYR A 512 15.78 -7.47 -7.49
N ALA A 513 15.72 -6.61 -6.46
CA ALA A 513 15.22 -6.98 -5.14
C ALA A 513 13.77 -7.47 -5.20
N THR A 514 12.89 -6.77 -5.93
CA THR A 514 11.50 -7.15 -6.15
C THR A 514 11.37 -8.49 -6.88
N LEU A 515 12.12 -8.70 -7.96
CA LEU A 515 12.10 -9.97 -8.70
C LEU A 515 12.60 -11.15 -7.85
N CYS A 516 13.67 -10.96 -7.06
CA CYS A 516 14.14 -12.00 -6.15
C CYS A 516 13.18 -12.25 -4.99
N ASN A 517 12.53 -11.21 -4.45
CA ASN A 517 11.50 -11.37 -3.43
C ASN A 517 10.34 -12.21 -3.99
N ARG A 518 9.86 -11.87 -5.20
CA ARG A 518 8.83 -12.65 -5.90
C ARG A 518 9.24 -14.10 -6.11
N GLU A 519 10.42 -14.32 -6.68
CA GLU A 519 10.92 -15.67 -6.93
C GLU A 519 11.03 -16.46 -5.63
N TYR A 520 11.54 -15.85 -4.56
CA TYR A 520 11.64 -16.47 -3.26
C TYR A 520 10.26 -16.84 -2.70
N SER A 521 9.30 -15.91 -2.66
CA SER A 521 7.93 -16.19 -2.21
C SER A 521 7.34 -17.38 -2.96
N LYS A 522 7.41 -17.37 -4.30
CA LYS A 522 6.83 -18.44 -5.11
C LYS A 522 7.57 -19.77 -4.96
N LYS A 523 8.89 -19.79 -5.05
CA LYS A 523 9.67 -21.06 -4.98
C LYS A 523 9.74 -21.66 -3.60
N VAL A 524 9.77 -20.84 -2.55
CA VAL A 524 10.02 -21.31 -1.18
C VAL A 524 8.73 -21.51 -0.42
N TRP A 525 7.74 -20.62 -0.60
CA TRP A 525 6.48 -20.69 0.13
C TRP A 525 5.36 -21.37 -0.66
N TYR A 526 5.37 -21.27 -1.99
CA TYR A 526 4.32 -21.86 -2.85
C TYR A 526 4.87 -22.73 -4.00
N PRO A 527 5.78 -23.70 -3.74
CA PRO A 527 6.44 -24.48 -4.79
C PRO A 527 5.44 -25.31 -5.60
N GLY A 528 5.50 -25.17 -6.94
CA GLY A 528 4.66 -25.95 -7.86
C GLY A 528 3.17 -25.60 -7.82
N SER A 529 2.81 -24.48 -7.19
CA SER A 529 1.45 -23.96 -7.12
C SER A 529 1.21 -22.88 -8.18
N ASP A 530 -0.02 -22.80 -8.69
CA ASP A 530 -0.47 -21.71 -9.58
C ASP A 530 -0.86 -20.44 -8.79
N VAL A 531 -0.70 -20.44 -7.46
CA VAL A 531 -0.94 -19.27 -6.60
C VAL A 531 -0.03 -18.10 -7.03
N ASP A 532 -0.63 -16.94 -7.30
CA ASP A 532 0.09 -15.71 -7.63
C ASP A 532 0.20 -14.74 -6.44
N LEU A 533 0.58 -15.29 -5.29
CA LEU A 533 0.92 -14.53 -4.09
C LEU A 533 2.43 -14.41 -3.92
N TRP A 534 2.90 -13.19 -3.79
CA TRP A 534 4.27 -12.87 -3.41
C TRP A 534 4.33 -11.51 -2.73
N GLY A 535 5.49 -11.22 -2.12
CA GLY A 535 5.73 -9.95 -1.46
C GLY A 535 5.90 -10.14 0.04
N ILE A 536 7.15 -10.33 0.46
CA ILE A 536 7.51 -10.43 1.87
C ILE A 536 8.21 -9.14 2.29
N THR A 537 7.65 -8.46 3.28
CA THR A 537 8.23 -7.30 3.94
C THR A 537 7.78 -7.28 5.40
N VAL A 538 8.28 -6.33 6.19
CA VAL A 538 7.76 -6.07 7.53
C VAL A 538 6.28 -5.70 7.43
N SER A 539 5.46 -6.39 8.22
CA SER A 539 4.01 -6.22 8.30
C SER A 539 3.53 -6.85 9.61
N ASP A 540 2.24 -6.74 9.90
CA ASP A 540 1.58 -7.63 10.83
C ASP A 540 1.59 -9.07 10.32
N GLY A 541 1.42 -10.02 11.23
CA GLY A 541 1.27 -11.43 10.89
C GLY A 541 0.92 -12.29 12.11
N PRO A 542 0.71 -13.61 11.91
CA PRO A 542 0.36 -14.51 12.99
C PRO A 542 1.55 -14.80 13.91
N LEU A 543 1.29 -15.06 15.19
CA LEU A 543 2.27 -15.76 16.03
C LEU A 543 2.36 -17.21 15.52
N THR A 544 3.56 -17.62 15.13
CA THR A 544 3.86 -18.97 14.65
C THR A 544 5.00 -19.56 15.46
N SER A 545 4.83 -20.76 16.02
CA SER A 545 5.91 -21.45 16.74
C SER A 545 6.75 -22.39 15.86
N THR A 546 6.29 -22.71 14.64
CA THR A 546 6.89 -23.77 13.80
C THR A 546 6.68 -23.60 12.27
N CYS A 547 6.27 -22.42 11.79
CA CYS A 547 6.03 -22.24 10.35
C CYS A 547 7.35 -22.16 9.58
N THR A 548 7.60 -23.15 8.71
CA THR A 548 8.81 -23.25 7.88
C THR A 548 8.42 -23.40 6.42
N PRO A 549 9.33 -23.13 5.47
CA PRO A 549 9.09 -23.39 4.04
C PRO A 549 8.61 -24.82 3.74
N THR A 550 9.13 -25.80 4.46
CA THR A 550 8.79 -27.22 4.32
C THR A 550 7.47 -27.61 5.00
N SER A 551 6.88 -26.72 5.80
CA SER A 551 5.60 -26.99 6.46
C SER A 551 4.49 -27.03 5.40
N THR A 552 3.72 -28.12 5.40
CA THR A 552 2.50 -28.26 4.58
C THR A 552 1.39 -27.36 5.09
N THR A 553 1.25 -27.26 6.42
CA THR A 553 0.35 -26.34 7.12
C THR A 553 1.07 -25.74 8.33
N CYS A 554 0.67 -24.54 8.74
CA CYS A 554 1.22 -23.81 9.87
C CYS A 554 0.16 -23.62 10.96
N LEU A 555 0.58 -23.80 12.21
CA LEU A 555 -0.25 -23.43 13.36
C LEU A 555 -0.02 -21.95 13.63
N CYS A 556 -1.07 -21.18 13.39
CA CYS A 556 -1.07 -19.73 13.50
C CYS A 556 -2.07 -19.31 14.57
N SER A 557 -1.71 -18.34 15.39
CA SER A 557 -2.60 -17.82 16.42
C SER A 557 -2.27 -16.37 16.72
N GLY A 558 -3.28 -15.59 17.12
CA GLY A 558 -3.08 -14.19 17.47
C GLY A 558 -2.50 -13.36 16.33
N LYS A 559 -1.99 -12.19 16.69
CA LYS A 559 -1.38 -11.20 15.81
C LYS A 559 -0.12 -10.66 16.47
N THR A 560 0.92 -10.42 15.69
CA THR A 560 2.17 -9.78 16.10
C THR A 560 2.69 -8.93 14.95
N TYR A 561 3.54 -7.95 15.27
CA TYR A 561 4.27 -7.21 14.26
C TYR A 561 5.57 -7.95 13.91
N LEU A 562 5.78 -8.26 12.64
CA LEU A 562 6.87 -9.10 12.15
C LEU A 562 8.05 -8.24 11.67
N THR A 563 8.88 -7.79 12.61
CA THR A 563 9.93 -6.79 12.38
C THR A 563 11.15 -7.27 11.58
N ASP A 564 11.33 -8.58 11.40
CA ASP A 564 12.48 -9.17 10.69
C ASP A 564 12.11 -9.89 9.39
N GLN A 565 10.90 -9.70 8.87
CA GLN A 565 10.42 -10.32 7.64
C GLN A 565 11.12 -9.80 6.40
N GLY A 566 11.60 -10.73 5.58
CA GLY A 566 12.24 -10.42 4.32
C GLY A 566 12.61 -11.68 3.53
N TYR A 567 12.96 -11.49 2.27
CA TYR A 567 13.50 -12.55 1.43
C TYR A 567 14.98 -12.83 1.83
N PRO A 568 15.56 -14.02 1.56
CA PRO A 568 16.79 -14.51 2.20
C PRO A 568 17.99 -13.58 1.96
N PRO A 569 19.01 -13.60 2.87
CA PRO A 569 19.82 -14.77 3.24
C PRO A 569 19.43 -15.51 4.54
N PRO A 570 19.93 -16.75 4.76
CA PRO A 570 19.60 -17.60 5.92
C PRO A 570 19.86 -16.94 7.28
N GLY A 571 18.87 -17.02 8.18
CA GLY A 571 18.99 -16.60 9.59
C GLY A 571 17.86 -15.70 10.12
N ARG A 572 17.00 -15.16 9.26
CA ARG A 572 15.83 -14.36 9.67
C ARG A 572 14.59 -15.23 9.90
N ASN A 573 13.75 -14.86 10.86
CA ASN A 573 12.47 -15.53 11.09
C ASN A 573 11.47 -15.08 10.02
N ASN A 574 11.38 -15.83 8.94
CA ASN A 574 10.35 -15.67 7.92
C ASN A 574 9.34 -16.81 8.06
N ASN A 575 8.06 -16.47 8.21
CA ASN A 575 6.95 -17.41 8.38
C ASN A 575 6.02 -17.49 7.14
N GLY A 576 6.40 -16.89 6.01
CA GLY A 576 5.66 -16.95 4.75
C GLY A 576 4.47 -16.00 4.67
N THR A 577 4.33 -15.08 5.63
CA THR A 577 3.31 -14.04 5.58
C THR A 577 3.58 -13.11 4.40
N ILE A 578 2.56 -12.88 3.59
CA ILE A 578 2.60 -12.02 2.40
C ILE A 578 1.92 -10.70 2.76
N ALA A 579 2.53 -9.59 2.38
CA ALA A 579 1.99 -8.25 2.62
C ALA A 579 1.71 -7.57 1.26
N PRO A 580 0.46 -7.11 0.99
CA PRO A 580 0.12 -6.44 -0.27
C PRO A 580 1.04 -5.24 -0.59
N THR A 581 1.54 -4.53 0.43
CA THR A 581 2.46 -3.40 0.22
C THR A 581 3.76 -3.78 -0.47
N ALA A 582 4.25 -5.01 -0.30
CA ALA A 582 5.44 -5.46 -1.02
C ALA A 582 5.20 -5.49 -2.54
N ALA A 583 4.02 -5.96 -2.98
CA ALA A 583 3.66 -5.95 -4.39
C ALA A 583 3.29 -4.54 -4.86
N GLY A 584 2.41 -3.83 -4.12
CA GLY A 584 1.91 -2.50 -4.48
C GLY A 584 2.94 -1.40 -4.40
N GLY A 585 3.77 -1.36 -3.36
CA GLY A 585 4.93 -0.46 -3.28
C GLY A 585 6.01 -0.75 -4.33
N SER A 586 5.96 -1.91 -5.00
CA SER A 586 6.88 -2.27 -6.10
C SER A 586 6.25 -2.14 -7.49
N ILE A 587 5.01 -1.62 -7.60
CA ILE A 587 4.27 -1.62 -8.88
C ILE A 587 5.01 -0.88 -9.98
N ALA A 588 5.73 0.21 -9.66
CA ALA A 588 6.50 0.95 -10.65
C ALA A 588 7.81 0.23 -11.07
N PHE A 589 8.23 -0.80 -10.35
CA PHE A 589 9.39 -1.64 -10.68
C PHE A 589 8.99 -2.86 -11.52
N THR A 590 7.89 -3.53 -11.16
CA THR A 590 7.43 -4.77 -11.79
C THR A 590 5.90 -4.76 -12.01
N PRO A 591 5.36 -3.88 -12.86
CA PRO A 591 3.93 -3.59 -12.92
C PRO A 591 3.07 -4.82 -13.22
N GLU A 592 3.44 -5.62 -14.23
CA GLU A 592 2.69 -6.83 -14.59
C GLU A 592 2.58 -7.82 -13.42
N HIS A 593 3.66 -8.02 -12.67
CA HIS A 593 3.69 -8.94 -11.53
C HIS A 593 2.98 -8.39 -10.30
N SER A 594 3.09 -7.08 -10.06
CA SER A 594 2.45 -6.41 -8.93
C SER A 594 0.94 -6.35 -9.12
N ILE A 595 0.47 -5.91 -10.30
CA ILE A 595 -0.97 -5.82 -10.61
C ILE A 595 -1.60 -7.21 -10.55
N SER A 596 -0.97 -8.22 -11.16
CA SER A 596 -1.47 -9.60 -11.13
C SER A 596 -1.66 -10.11 -9.69
N THR A 597 -0.72 -9.86 -8.79
CA THR A 597 -0.82 -10.30 -7.40
C THR A 597 -1.84 -9.52 -6.58
N LEU A 598 -1.91 -8.19 -6.73
CA LEU A 598 -2.91 -7.38 -6.05
C LEU A 598 -4.33 -7.75 -6.51
N ARG A 599 -4.50 -8.00 -7.82
CA ARG A 599 -5.76 -8.48 -8.40
C ARG A 599 -6.10 -9.87 -7.89
N TYR A 600 -5.12 -10.78 -7.84
CA TYR A 600 -5.32 -12.12 -7.28
C TYR A 600 -5.85 -12.03 -5.84
N MET A 601 -5.23 -11.18 -5.00
CA MET A 601 -5.66 -10.92 -3.63
C MET A 601 -7.11 -10.40 -3.55
N TYR A 602 -7.46 -9.44 -4.41
CA TYR A 602 -8.81 -8.87 -4.51
C TYR A 602 -9.85 -9.90 -4.94
N GLU A 603 -9.57 -10.68 -5.99
CA GLU A 603 -10.53 -11.62 -6.59
C GLU A 603 -10.70 -12.90 -5.76
N HIS A 604 -9.65 -13.38 -5.10
CA HIS A 604 -9.70 -14.64 -4.34
C HIS A 604 -10.05 -14.46 -2.86
N TYR A 605 -9.78 -13.27 -2.28
CA TYR A 605 -10.04 -12.99 -0.88
C TYR A 605 -10.84 -11.69 -0.62
N PRO A 606 -11.91 -11.38 -1.40
CA PRO A 606 -12.63 -10.11 -1.31
C PRO A 606 -13.32 -9.89 0.04
N GLN A 607 -13.68 -10.95 0.76
CA GLN A 607 -14.35 -10.84 2.06
C GLN A 607 -13.37 -10.80 3.24
N LYS A 608 -12.12 -11.24 3.04
CA LYS A 608 -11.16 -11.44 4.12
C LYS A 608 -10.09 -10.37 4.14
N LEU A 609 -9.51 -10.08 2.97
CA LEU A 609 -8.37 -9.19 2.80
C LEU A 609 -8.77 -7.80 2.29
N TRP A 610 -9.87 -7.67 1.57
CA TRP A 610 -10.35 -6.39 1.08
C TRP A 610 -11.29 -5.71 2.10
N GLY A 611 -11.22 -4.39 2.20
CA GLY A 611 -12.08 -3.59 3.06
C GLY A 611 -12.10 -2.10 2.70
N LEU A 612 -12.56 -1.27 3.63
CA LEU A 612 -12.88 0.15 3.38
C LEU A 612 -11.72 0.94 2.76
N TYR A 613 -10.49 0.57 3.10
CA TYR A 613 -9.27 1.26 2.68
C TYR A 613 -8.42 0.42 1.72
N GLY A 614 -9.03 -0.59 1.09
CA GLY A 614 -8.39 -1.44 0.08
C GLY A 614 -7.95 -2.77 0.67
N LEU A 615 -6.75 -3.23 0.30
CA LEU A 615 -6.18 -4.46 0.87
C LEU A 615 -5.64 -4.18 2.28
N LYS A 616 -6.01 -5.02 3.25
CA LYS A 616 -5.49 -5.03 4.62
C LYS A 616 -4.02 -5.47 4.64
N ASP A 617 -3.37 -5.29 5.79
CA ASP A 617 -1.90 -5.31 5.92
C ASP A 617 -1.20 -6.58 5.39
N SER A 618 -1.76 -7.76 5.65
CA SER A 618 -1.11 -9.02 5.26
C SER A 618 -2.04 -10.24 5.31
N LEU A 619 -1.55 -11.36 4.76
CA LEU A 619 -2.19 -12.67 4.84
C LEU A 619 -1.17 -13.82 4.92
N ASN A 620 -1.60 -14.96 5.45
CA ASN A 620 -0.85 -16.20 5.46
C ASN A 620 -1.78 -17.41 5.23
N ILE A 621 -1.90 -17.83 3.97
CA ILE A 621 -2.74 -18.97 3.54
C ILE A 621 -2.09 -20.34 3.76
N LYS A 622 -0.94 -20.39 4.43
CA LYS A 622 -0.37 -21.65 4.92
C LYS A 622 -0.86 -22.00 6.32
N CYS A 623 -1.48 -21.05 7.00
CA CYS A 623 -2.10 -21.29 8.29
C CYS A 623 -3.32 -22.21 8.17
N GLU A 624 -3.61 -22.98 9.21
CA GLU A 624 -4.87 -23.73 9.33
C GLU A 624 -5.61 -23.27 10.60
N PRO A 625 -6.72 -22.52 10.49
CA PRO A 625 -7.26 -21.95 9.24
C PRO A 625 -6.35 -20.84 8.66
N ASP A 626 -6.56 -20.46 7.39
CA ASP A 626 -5.89 -19.32 6.76
C ASP A 626 -5.94 -18.09 7.67
N TRP A 627 -4.84 -17.36 7.76
CA TRP A 627 -4.76 -16.14 8.56
C TRP A 627 -4.81 -14.90 7.66
N PHE A 628 -5.61 -13.92 8.02
CA PHE A 628 -5.73 -12.64 7.33
C PHE A 628 -5.66 -11.54 8.37
N ASP A 629 -4.91 -10.48 8.07
CA ASP A 629 -4.92 -9.33 8.96
C ASP A 629 -6.24 -8.58 8.89
N ASN A 630 -6.52 -7.83 9.94
CA ASN A 630 -7.73 -7.06 10.15
C ASN A 630 -7.49 -5.54 10.24
N ASP A 631 -6.25 -5.10 10.04
CA ASP A 631 -5.81 -3.73 10.24
C ASP A 631 -5.20 -3.17 8.95
N TYR A 632 -4.91 -1.87 9.00
CA TYR A 632 -4.18 -1.15 7.96
C TYR A 632 -3.10 -0.31 8.64
N ILE A 633 -1.86 -0.44 8.16
CA ILE A 633 -0.74 0.39 8.60
C ILE A 633 -0.56 1.56 7.62
N GLY A 634 -0.49 2.79 8.12
CA GLY A 634 -0.46 3.99 7.29
C GLY A 634 0.74 4.06 6.34
N LEU A 635 1.89 3.53 6.74
CA LEU A 635 3.07 3.43 5.88
C LEU A 635 2.85 2.48 4.70
N ASP A 636 2.24 1.33 4.96
CA ASP A 636 1.98 0.29 3.97
C ASP A 636 0.96 0.77 2.93
N VAL A 637 -0.15 1.35 3.40
CA VAL A 637 -1.16 1.97 2.53
C VAL A 637 -0.56 3.14 1.74
N GLY A 638 0.30 3.94 2.36
CA GLY A 638 0.94 5.11 1.77
C GLY A 638 1.90 4.75 0.64
N ALA A 639 2.77 3.77 0.87
CA ALA A 639 3.71 3.30 -0.14
C ALA A 639 2.98 2.71 -1.36
N MET A 640 1.92 1.93 -1.15
CA MET A 640 1.08 1.43 -2.24
C MET A 640 0.47 2.58 -3.04
N LEU A 641 -0.23 3.50 -2.38
CA LEU A 641 -0.92 4.62 -3.03
C LEU A 641 0.05 5.47 -3.88
N VAL A 642 1.17 5.87 -3.29
CA VAL A 642 2.13 6.75 -3.95
C VAL A 642 2.81 6.05 -5.13
N MET A 643 3.19 4.79 -4.98
CA MET A 643 3.86 4.04 -6.06
C MET A 643 2.92 3.66 -7.20
N MET A 644 1.64 3.40 -6.92
CA MET A 644 0.61 3.23 -7.97
C MET A 644 0.44 4.52 -8.76
N GLU A 645 0.33 5.67 -8.10
CA GLU A 645 0.20 6.97 -8.80
C GLU A 645 1.46 7.28 -9.63
N ASN A 646 2.65 7.00 -9.08
CA ASN A 646 3.91 7.16 -9.83
C ASN A 646 4.00 6.22 -11.04
N TYR A 647 3.51 4.99 -10.93
CA TYR A 647 3.41 4.08 -12.07
C TYR A 647 2.45 4.62 -13.13
N ARG A 648 1.29 5.17 -12.75
CA ARG A 648 0.27 5.61 -13.70
C ARG A 648 0.62 6.92 -14.39
N THR A 649 1.14 7.90 -13.64
CA THR A 649 1.32 9.28 -14.14
C THR A 649 2.70 9.87 -13.84
N GLY A 650 3.44 9.27 -12.89
CA GLY A 650 4.67 9.85 -12.35
C GLY A 650 4.44 11.12 -11.55
N LEU A 651 3.21 11.38 -11.07
CA LEU A 651 2.83 12.66 -10.46
C LEU A 651 3.73 13.05 -9.29
N ILE A 652 4.03 12.14 -8.36
CA ILE A 652 4.80 12.46 -7.16
C ILE A 652 6.26 12.67 -7.53
N TRP A 653 6.86 11.82 -8.35
CA TRP A 653 8.19 12.04 -8.92
C TRP A 653 8.32 13.40 -9.61
N ASN A 654 7.41 13.72 -10.53
CA ASN A 654 7.41 14.97 -11.27
C ASN A 654 7.22 16.20 -10.36
N THR A 655 6.53 16.02 -9.23
CA THR A 655 6.23 17.10 -8.28
C THR A 655 7.37 17.30 -7.29
N PHE A 656 7.81 16.24 -6.62
CA PHE A 656 8.84 16.25 -5.60
C PHE A 656 10.21 16.67 -6.17
N MET A 657 10.56 16.18 -7.36
CA MET A 657 11.82 16.54 -8.03
C MET A 657 11.88 18.00 -8.48
N LYS A 658 10.81 18.80 -8.31
CA LYS A 658 10.86 20.26 -8.53
C LYS A 658 11.53 21.01 -7.37
N ASN A 659 11.69 20.40 -6.21
CA ASN A 659 12.44 20.96 -5.08
C ASN A 659 13.95 21.01 -5.44
N GLN A 660 14.60 22.15 -5.21
CA GLN A 660 16.01 22.34 -5.63
C GLN A 660 16.97 21.61 -4.68
N GLU A 661 16.61 21.55 -3.40
CA GLU A 661 17.33 20.91 -2.32
C GLU A 661 17.65 19.45 -2.66
N ILE A 662 16.66 18.71 -3.18
CA ILE A 662 16.83 17.32 -3.62
C ILE A 662 17.73 17.21 -4.85
N LYS A 663 17.55 18.09 -5.85
CA LYS A 663 18.39 18.06 -7.06
C LYS A 663 19.84 18.36 -6.76
N GLU A 664 20.09 19.31 -5.86
CA GLU A 664 21.42 19.71 -5.43
C GLU A 664 22.06 18.61 -4.58
N ALA A 665 21.32 18.03 -3.64
CA ALA A 665 21.76 16.87 -2.86
C ALA A 665 22.18 15.71 -3.77
N MET A 666 21.30 15.29 -4.69
CA MET A 666 21.59 14.21 -5.64
C MET A 666 22.86 14.49 -6.46
N ARG A 667 23.00 15.70 -7.01
CA ARG A 667 24.21 16.09 -7.74
C ARG A 667 25.46 16.05 -6.84
N SER A 668 25.34 16.51 -5.60
CA SER A 668 26.47 16.60 -4.66
C SER A 668 27.00 15.23 -4.22
N VAL A 669 26.15 14.20 -4.24
CA VAL A 669 26.52 12.82 -3.90
C VAL A 669 26.83 11.96 -5.13
N GLY A 670 26.91 12.57 -6.31
CA GLY A 670 27.39 11.92 -7.54
C GLY A 670 26.31 11.28 -8.41
N PHE A 671 25.02 11.56 -8.18
CA PHE A 671 23.98 11.07 -9.08
C PHE A 671 24.04 11.77 -10.44
N ASP A 672 24.25 10.99 -11.49
CA ASP A 672 24.25 11.43 -12.88
C ASP A 672 23.24 10.65 -13.73
N ARG A 673 22.81 11.25 -14.84
CA ARG A 673 21.85 10.61 -15.78
C ARG A 673 22.55 9.59 -16.67
N LYS A 674 21.95 8.41 -16.82
CA LYS A 674 22.27 7.47 -17.89
C LYS A 674 21.75 7.94 -19.26
N PRO A 675 22.51 7.77 -20.35
CA PRO A 675 21.98 7.87 -21.72
C PRO A 675 20.87 6.81 -21.95
N LEU A 676 19.74 7.24 -22.53
CA LEU A 676 18.54 6.43 -22.80
C LEU A 676 18.64 5.78 -24.19
N CYS A 677 18.87 4.46 -24.31
CA CYS A 677 18.74 3.76 -25.59
C CYS A 677 18.26 2.33 -25.46
N ALA A 678 17.04 2.04 -25.92
CA ALA A 678 16.52 0.68 -25.97
C ALA A 678 15.28 0.55 -26.92
N TYR A 679 15.42 -0.11 -28.08
CA TYR A 679 14.34 -0.86 -28.78
C TYR A 679 14.92 -1.89 -29.79
N TYR A 680 14.38 -3.12 -29.83
CA TYR A 680 14.78 -4.24 -30.72
C TYR A 680 13.55 -4.77 -31.48
N GLN A 681 13.71 -5.10 -32.77
CA GLN A 681 12.72 -5.79 -33.62
C GLN A 681 13.48 -6.88 -34.39
N GLU A 682 13.10 -8.16 -34.24
CA GLU A 682 13.80 -9.34 -34.81
C GLU A 682 13.16 -9.90 -36.09
N ALA A 683 13.97 -10.64 -36.86
CA ALA A 683 13.55 -11.54 -37.94
C ALA A 683 14.28 -12.90 -37.90
N GLU A 684 13.52 -14.00 -37.93
CA GLU A 684 13.80 -15.28 -38.62
C GLU A 684 14.00 -15.08 -40.14
N ASP A 685 14.73 -15.90 -40.91
CA ASP A 685 15.06 -17.33 -40.77
C ASP A 685 16.28 -17.69 -41.68
N TYR A 686 16.77 -18.94 -41.55
CA TYR A 686 17.34 -19.85 -42.57
C TYR A 686 18.79 -20.38 -42.45
N GLY A 687 18.88 -21.73 -42.44
CA GLY A 687 19.45 -22.53 -43.54
C GLY A 687 20.96 -22.73 -43.60
N ALA A 688 21.41 -23.97 -43.35
CA ALA A 688 22.81 -24.42 -43.45
C ALA A 688 23.49 -24.05 -44.78
N ILE A 689 24.78 -23.65 -44.78
CA ILE A 689 25.80 -23.94 -45.83
C ILE A 689 27.21 -23.44 -45.44
N SER A 690 28.20 -24.17 -45.98
CA SER A 690 29.66 -24.06 -45.91
C SER A 690 30.30 -23.00 -46.81
N GLY A 691 31.43 -22.41 -46.37
CA GLY A 691 32.33 -21.61 -47.21
C GLY A 691 33.04 -20.45 -46.47
N ASN A 692 34.24 -20.08 -46.93
CA ASN A 692 35.21 -19.20 -46.24
C ASN A 692 34.90 -17.69 -46.17
N GLU A 693 33.67 -17.23 -46.45
CA GLU A 693 33.24 -15.83 -46.24
C GLU A 693 31.70 -15.74 -46.31
N ILE A 694 31.04 -15.01 -45.39
CA ILE A 694 29.57 -14.89 -45.33
C ILE A 694 29.14 -13.42 -45.15
N THR A 695 28.11 -12.99 -45.90
CA THR A 695 27.37 -11.71 -45.76
C THR A 695 25.86 -12.01 -45.77
N VAL A 696 25.04 -11.37 -44.93
CA VAL A 696 23.59 -11.65 -44.81
C VAL A 696 22.74 -10.35 -44.76
N GLU A 697 21.63 -10.32 -45.52
CA GLU A 697 20.51 -9.34 -45.50
C GLU A 697 19.17 -10.04 -45.08
N TYR A 698 18.14 -9.28 -44.63
CA TYR A 698 17.19 -9.61 -43.52
C TYR A 698 15.66 -9.73 -43.85
N HIS A 699 14.84 -10.44 -42.98
CA HIS A 699 13.36 -10.34 -42.58
C HIS A 699 12.51 -11.70 -42.54
N PRO A 700 11.35 -11.91 -41.79
CA PRO A 700 11.03 -12.00 -40.32
C PRO A 700 10.09 -13.13 -39.76
N THR A 701 10.40 -13.68 -38.56
CA THR A 701 9.55 -14.11 -37.37
C THR A 701 10.40 -14.71 -36.17
N ALA A 702 9.93 -15.62 -35.30
CA ALA A 702 10.31 -16.12 -33.93
C ALA A 702 11.72 -16.68 -33.45
N TRP A 703 11.72 -17.21 -32.21
CA TRP A 703 12.86 -17.55 -31.35
C TRP A 703 13.47 -18.94 -31.67
N SER A 704 14.75 -18.99 -32.05
CA SER A 704 15.58 -20.21 -32.00
C SER A 704 17.01 -19.89 -31.58
N THR A 705 17.65 -20.77 -30.82
CA THR A 705 19.10 -20.79 -30.54
C THR A 705 19.89 -20.91 -31.85
N HIS A 706 20.90 -20.06 -32.09
CA HIS A 706 21.70 -20.08 -33.32
C HIS A 706 23.17 -20.40 -33.05
N THR A 707 23.56 -21.64 -33.29
CA THR A 707 24.91 -22.15 -33.06
C THR A 707 25.82 -21.93 -34.27
N LEU A 708 26.95 -21.22 -34.11
CA LEU A 708 28.01 -21.21 -35.11
C LEU A 708 29.06 -22.28 -34.78
N GLN A 709 29.33 -23.16 -35.75
CA GLN A 709 30.42 -24.12 -35.67
C GLN A 709 31.67 -23.58 -36.38
N ILE A 710 32.71 -23.25 -35.62
CA ILE A 710 34.02 -22.92 -36.22
C ILE A 710 34.83 -24.22 -36.36
N GLY A 711 35.26 -24.51 -37.59
CA GLY A 711 35.84 -25.80 -37.96
C GLY A 711 37.23 -26.09 -37.37
N PRO A 712 37.71 -27.34 -37.52
CA PRO A 712 38.80 -27.96 -36.77
C PRO A 712 40.23 -27.55 -37.15
N TYR A 713 40.40 -26.42 -37.86
CA TYR A 713 41.69 -26.04 -38.42
C TYR A 713 42.23 -24.77 -37.76
N PRO A 714 43.49 -24.77 -37.27
CA PRO A 714 44.15 -23.57 -36.78
C PRO A 714 44.09 -22.45 -37.81
N GLY A 715 43.71 -21.25 -37.37
CA GLY A 715 43.56 -20.09 -38.25
C GLY A 715 42.16 -19.89 -38.86
N ASN A 716 41.18 -20.74 -38.51
CA ASN A 716 39.78 -20.44 -38.81
C ASN A 716 39.32 -19.22 -38.00
N SER A 717 38.64 -18.29 -38.69
CA SER A 717 37.98 -17.16 -38.07
C SER A 717 36.56 -17.00 -38.60
N ALA A 718 35.66 -16.53 -37.75
CA ALA A 718 34.32 -16.12 -38.12
C ALA A 718 34.16 -14.64 -37.83
N THR A 719 33.52 -13.93 -38.76
CA THR A 719 33.33 -12.48 -38.64
C THR A 719 31.85 -12.14 -38.74
N TYR A 720 31.38 -11.30 -37.83
CA TYR A 720 30.01 -10.80 -37.75
C TYR A 720 30.01 -9.29 -37.88
N SER A 721 29.05 -8.75 -38.62
CA SER A 721 28.74 -7.33 -38.62
C SER A 721 27.50 -7.08 -37.80
N VAL A 722 27.61 -6.26 -36.75
CA VAL A 722 26.48 -5.86 -35.92
C VAL A 722 26.25 -4.38 -36.09
N ALA A 723 25.05 -4.00 -36.50
CA ALA A 723 24.62 -2.62 -36.52
C ALA A 723 24.10 -2.22 -35.13
N VAL A 724 24.81 -1.32 -34.47
CA VAL A 724 24.43 -0.75 -33.18
C VAL A 724 23.82 0.63 -33.42
N THR A 725 22.51 0.76 -33.24
CA THR A 725 21.82 2.05 -33.29
C THR A 725 21.57 2.55 -31.88
N CYS A 726 22.37 3.52 -31.42
CA CYS A 726 22.22 4.17 -30.12
C CYS A 726 22.56 5.66 -30.21
N GLU A 727 22.22 6.43 -29.16
CA GLU A 727 22.69 7.81 -29.00
C GLU A 727 24.21 7.80 -28.76
N ALA A 728 24.90 8.81 -29.29
CA ALA A 728 26.34 8.96 -29.13
C ALA A 728 26.73 8.94 -27.63
N GLY A 729 27.51 7.94 -27.22
CA GLY A 729 27.98 7.78 -25.84
C GLY A 729 27.20 6.79 -24.96
N SER A 730 26.38 5.90 -25.54
CA SER A 730 25.72 4.81 -24.79
C SER A 730 26.64 3.59 -24.66
N ASP A 731 26.72 2.99 -23.47
CA ASP A 731 27.51 1.77 -23.23
C ASP A 731 26.69 0.51 -23.53
N TRP A 732 27.23 -0.34 -24.40
CA TRP A 732 26.65 -1.64 -24.72
C TRP A 732 27.67 -2.74 -24.44
N PHE A 733 27.18 -3.83 -23.88
CA PHE A 733 27.98 -5.02 -23.63
C PHE A 733 27.65 -6.07 -24.67
N PHE A 734 28.68 -6.54 -25.37
CA PHE A 734 28.62 -7.76 -26.16
C PHE A 734 29.11 -8.93 -25.30
N LYS A 735 28.40 -10.04 -25.36
CA LYS A 735 28.80 -11.28 -24.69
C LYS A 735 28.90 -12.39 -25.72
N VAL A 736 29.96 -13.17 -25.62
CA VAL A 736 30.16 -14.41 -26.38
C VAL A 736 30.09 -15.56 -25.39
N ARG A 737 29.25 -16.55 -25.66
CA ARG A 737 29.22 -17.82 -24.94
C ARG A 737 29.77 -18.91 -25.83
N TYR A 738 30.45 -19.90 -25.25
CA TYR A 738 31.05 -21.00 -25.99
C TYR A 738 30.78 -22.35 -25.32
N SER A 739 30.79 -23.39 -26.13
CA SER A 739 30.89 -24.78 -25.69
C SER A 739 31.83 -25.53 -26.61
N ASP A 740 32.70 -26.35 -26.02
CA ASP A 740 33.76 -27.10 -26.69
C ASP A 740 33.74 -28.55 -26.20
N ASP A 741 34.05 -29.50 -27.08
CA ASP A 741 34.05 -30.93 -26.78
C ASP A 741 35.43 -31.47 -26.38
N VAL A 742 36.49 -30.65 -26.44
CA VAL A 742 37.86 -31.05 -26.08
C VAL A 742 38.59 -29.99 -25.24
N PRO A 743 39.27 -30.37 -24.14
CA PRO A 743 40.05 -29.43 -23.37
C PRO A 743 41.31 -28.89 -24.08
N GLY A 744 41.57 -27.58 -24.00
CA GLY A 744 42.84 -26.94 -24.33
C GLY A 744 42.84 -25.98 -25.52
N ASN A 745 41.69 -25.74 -26.15
CA ASN A 745 41.56 -24.74 -27.21
C ASN A 745 41.60 -23.33 -26.63
N ARG A 746 42.20 -22.38 -27.37
CA ARG A 746 42.16 -20.96 -27.03
C ARG A 746 41.41 -20.22 -28.11
N ILE A 747 40.34 -19.51 -27.75
CA ILE A 747 39.60 -18.68 -28.69
C ILE A 747 39.80 -17.24 -28.32
N GLU A 748 40.25 -16.47 -29.31
CA GLU A 748 40.45 -15.04 -29.19
C GLU A 748 39.24 -14.31 -29.76
N VAL A 749 38.76 -13.32 -29.00
CA VAL A 749 37.62 -12.50 -29.39
C VAL A 749 38.11 -11.09 -29.71
N TYR A 750 37.76 -10.62 -30.90
CA TYR A 750 38.09 -9.30 -31.41
C TYR A 750 36.80 -8.51 -31.66
N LEU A 751 36.86 -7.21 -31.37
CA LEU A 751 35.86 -6.23 -31.73
C LEU A 751 36.56 -5.08 -32.48
N ASP A 752 36.12 -4.81 -33.70
CA ASP A 752 36.74 -3.89 -34.65
C ASP A 752 38.25 -4.11 -34.81
N GLY A 753 38.66 -5.39 -34.84
CA GLY A 753 40.06 -5.79 -34.98
C GLY A 753 40.90 -5.62 -33.70
N VAL A 754 40.32 -5.19 -32.58
CA VAL A 754 40.99 -5.11 -31.27
C VAL A 754 40.66 -6.35 -30.45
N LYS A 755 41.67 -7.11 -30.01
CA LYS A 755 41.48 -8.27 -29.14
C LYS A 755 40.91 -7.80 -27.79
N LYS A 756 39.73 -8.27 -27.42
CA LYS A 756 39.04 -7.91 -26.17
C LYS A 756 39.18 -8.96 -25.09
N GLY A 757 39.40 -10.21 -25.46
CA GLY A 757 39.71 -11.27 -24.53
C GLY A 757 39.96 -12.58 -25.24
N ASP A 758 40.22 -13.61 -24.45
CA ASP A 758 40.25 -14.98 -24.90
C ASP A 758 39.79 -15.91 -23.78
N PHE A 759 39.27 -17.07 -24.16
CA PHE A 759 38.98 -18.16 -23.23
C PHE A 759 39.83 -19.37 -23.62
N THR A 760 40.24 -20.13 -22.59
CA THR A 760 40.89 -21.43 -22.77
C THR A 760 39.92 -22.49 -22.30
N THR A 761 39.66 -23.49 -23.12
CA THR A 761 38.66 -24.52 -22.81
C THR A 761 39.28 -25.56 -21.87
N ASP A 762 39.58 -25.24 -20.61
CA ASP A 762 40.36 -26.14 -19.73
C ASP A 762 39.51 -26.91 -18.69
N LYS A 763 38.18 -26.78 -18.72
CA LYS A 763 37.28 -27.43 -17.76
C LYS A 763 36.10 -28.16 -18.39
N PHE A 764 36.32 -29.38 -18.88
CA PHE A 764 35.20 -30.32 -19.02
C PHE A 764 35.21 -31.34 -17.89
N GLY A 765 34.07 -31.52 -17.23
CA GLY A 765 33.83 -32.61 -16.29
C GLY A 765 33.94 -33.94 -17.03
N ALA A 766 34.90 -34.78 -16.66
CA ALA A 766 35.09 -36.10 -17.26
C ALA A 766 33.80 -36.95 -17.09
N GLY A 767 32.98 -37.08 -18.14
CA GLY A 767 31.75 -37.86 -17.98
C GLY A 767 30.70 -37.95 -19.10
N CYS A 768 30.81 -37.28 -20.25
CA CYS A 768 29.78 -37.37 -21.30
C CYS A 768 30.21 -38.25 -22.51
N PRO A 769 29.94 -39.56 -22.50
CA PRO A 769 30.14 -40.41 -23.66
C PRO A 769 28.91 -40.33 -24.59
N GLY A 770 28.89 -39.36 -25.51
CA GLY A 770 27.97 -39.46 -26.65
C GLY A 770 27.59 -38.15 -27.34
N GLY A 771 28.27 -37.83 -28.44
CA GLY A 771 27.74 -37.03 -29.56
C GLY A 771 27.38 -35.56 -29.28
N TRP A 772 27.19 -34.81 -30.37
CA TRP A 772 26.86 -33.37 -30.44
C TRP A 772 25.52 -32.97 -29.78
N GLU A 773 24.91 -33.82 -28.95
CA GLU A 773 23.55 -33.65 -28.43
C GLU A 773 23.52 -33.21 -26.95
N PHE A 774 24.67 -33.10 -26.27
CA PHE A 774 24.77 -32.69 -24.87
C PHE A 774 25.93 -31.71 -24.65
N PHE A 775 25.72 -30.43 -24.99
CA PHE A 775 26.64 -29.35 -24.64
C PHE A 775 26.25 -28.73 -23.30
N ASP A 776 27.19 -28.71 -22.34
CA ASP A 776 27.09 -27.86 -21.16
C ASP A 776 27.83 -26.56 -21.48
N TRP A 777 27.21 -25.41 -21.18
CA TRP A 777 27.79 -24.10 -21.47
C TRP A 777 28.66 -23.67 -20.30
N ASP A 778 29.91 -23.30 -20.57
CA ASP A 778 30.70 -22.59 -19.57
C ASP A 778 30.17 -21.15 -19.46
N ASP A 779 29.71 -20.74 -18.27
CA ASP A 779 29.15 -19.41 -17.98
C ASP A 779 30.20 -18.28 -17.98
N GLU A 780 31.39 -18.51 -18.56
CA GLU A 780 32.42 -17.50 -18.71
C GLU A 780 31.99 -16.44 -19.72
N ILE A 781 32.07 -15.17 -19.32
CA ILE A 781 31.65 -14.01 -20.11
C ILE A 781 32.88 -13.16 -20.41
N ILE A 782 33.17 -12.95 -21.68
CA ILE A 782 34.12 -11.91 -22.12
C ILE A 782 33.35 -10.64 -22.42
N ASP A 783 33.72 -9.57 -21.71
CA ASP A 783 33.27 -8.22 -21.99
C ASP A 783 34.06 -7.63 -23.16
N LEU A 784 33.39 -7.33 -24.27
CA LEU A 784 34.04 -6.72 -25.44
C LEU A 784 34.26 -5.21 -25.28
N GLY A 785 33.81 -4.61 -24.18
CA GLY A 785 33.92 -3.21 -23.86
C GLY A 785 32.93 -2.32 -24.63
N MET A 786 33.03 -1.02 -24.37
CA MET A 786 32.14 0.00 -24.94
C MET A 786 32.22 0.04 -26.47
N VAL A 787 31.06 0.09 -27.12
CA VAL A 787 30.91 0.33 -28.56
C VAL A 787 30.16 1.63 -28.82
N THR A 788 30.52 2.30 -29.92
CA THR A 788 29.85 3.53 -30.35
C THR A 788 28.66 3.18 -31.25
N PRO A 789 27.79 4.13 -31.60
CA PRO A 789 26.80 3.90 -32.64
C PRO A 789 27.50 3.66 -33.99
N GLY A 790 27.18 2.56 -34.68
CA GLY A 790 27.84 2.20 -35.92
C GLY A 790 27.73 0.73 -36.28
N VAL A 791 28.35 0.35 -37.41
CA VAL A 791 28.53 -1.06 -37.78
C VAL A 791 29.85 -1.52 -37.20
N HIS A 792 29.78 -2.49 -36.30
CA HIS A 792 30.93 -3.08 -35.63
C HIS A 792 31.21 -4.48 -36.16
N THR A 793 32.48 -4.81 -36.26
CA THR A 793 32.95 -6.11 -36.75
C THR A 793 33.45 -6.95 -35.58
N ILE A 794 32.78 -8.05 -35.29
CA ILE A 794 33.23 -9.01 -34.27
C ILE A 794 33.93 -10.16 -34.99
N THR A 795 35.17 -10.44 -34.63
CA THR A 795 35.93 -11.57 -35.18
C THR A 795 36.30 -12.55 -34.08
N LEU A 796 35.97 -13.82 -34.28
CA LEU A 796 36.31 -14.93 -33.40
C LEU A 796 37.38 -15.75 -34.09
N GLN A 797 38.50 -16.02 -33.41
CA GLN A 797 39.63 -16.75 -33.99
C GLN A 797 40.09 -17.89 -33.07
N ILE A 798 40.26 -19.09 -33.63
CA ILE A 798 40.86 -20.20 -32.91
C ILE A 798 42.39 -20.07 -32.98
N ALA A 799 43.03 -19.91 -31.83
CA ALA A 799 44.48 -19.80 -31.71
C ALA A 799 45.14 -21.17 -31.47
N GLU A 800 46.31 -21.37 -32.07
CA GLU A 800 47.02 -22.64 -32.14
C GLU A 800 47.63 -23.04 -30.78
N ASN A 801 47.13 -24.09 -30.14
CA ASN A 801 47.78 -24.76 -29.01
C ASN A 801 47.96 -26.26 -29.32
N GLY A 802 48.73 -26.55 -30.36
CA GLY A 802 49.41 -27.84 -30.53
C GLY A 802 48.55 -29.12 -30.42
N GLY A 803 47.77 -29.40 -31.46
CA GLY A 803 47.46 -30.78 -31.88
C GLY A 803 46.02 -31.27 -31.66
N GLY A 804 45.19 -31.18 -32.71
CA GLY A 804 43.93 -31.91 -32.81
C GLY A 804 42.87 -31.18 -33.66
N THR A 805 42.07 -31.92 -34.42
CA THR A 805 41.03 -31.41 -35.34
C THR A 805 39.62 -31.49 -34.73
N TRP A 806 39.08 -30.48 -34.02
CA TRP A 806 37.66 -30.48 -33.54
C TRP A 806 37.07 -29.06 -33.45
N GLY A 807 35.73 -28.92 -33.38
CA GLY A 807 35.01 -27.65 -33.62
C GLY A 807 34.23 -27.12 -32.41
N VAL A 808 34.15 -25.78 -32.30
CA VAL A 808 33.53 -25.08 -31.17
C VAL A 808 32.15 -24.56 -31.57
N ASN A 809 31.17 -24.68 -30.66
CA ASN A 809 29.86 -24.07 -30.78
C ASN A 809 29.83 -22.73 -30.06
N LEU A 810 29.48 -21.67 -30.79
CA LEU A 810 29.47 -20.31 -30.28
C LEU A 810 28.08 -19.70 -30.42
N ASP A 811 27.61 -19.14 -29.30
CA ASP A 811 26.35 -18.43 -29.19
C ASP A 811 26.65 -16.94 -29.01
N VAL A 812 26.32 -16.15 -30.03
CA VAL A 812 26.51 -14.70 -30.04
C VAL A 812 25.17 -14.03 -29.76
N PHE A 813 24.69 -14.13 -28.51
CA PHE A 813 23.46 -13.44 -28.11
C PHE A 813 23.61 -12.84 -26.73
N LYS A 814 23.77 -11.51 -26.71
CA LYS A 814 23.10 -10.60 -25.78
C LYS A 814 23.64 -9.20 -26.00
N LEU A 815 22.87 -8.41 -26.75
CA LEU A 815 22.85 -6.97 -26.56
C LEU A 815 21.74 -6.71 -25.55
N TYR A 816 22.04 -6.02 -24.45
CA TYR A 816 20.99 -5.51 -23.59
C TYR A 816 21.35 -4.11 -23.13
N ALA A 817 20.36 -3.22 -23.27
CA ALA A 817 20.20 -2.11 -22.36
C ALA A 817 19.22 -2.58 -21.29
N GLU A 818 19.53 -2.43 -20.00
CA GLU A 818 18.65 -2.88 -18.91
C GLU A 818 17.30 -2.14 -18.85
N TRP A 819 17.10 -1.14 -19.72
CA TRP A 819 15.98 -0.22 -19.69
C TRP A 819 14.65 -0.74 -20.28
N LEU A 820 14.68 -1.78 -21.13
CA LEU A 820 13.52 -2.18 -21.94
C LEU A 820 12.44 -3.01 -21.25
N ARG A 821 12.70 -3.60 -20.09
CA ARG A 821 11.77 -4.58 -19.48
C ARG A 821 10.59 -3.95 -18.73
N VAL A 822 10.60 -2.64 -18.49
CA VAL A 822 9.63 -1.97 -17.60
C VAL A 822 8.80 -0.91 -18.32
N TYR A 823 9.29 -0.33 -19.42
CA TYR A 823 8.78 0.97 -19.89
C TYR A 823 7.83 0.96 -21.09
N LEU A 824 7.77 -0.13 -21.86
CA LEU A 824 7.02 -0.08 -23.12
C LEU A 824 5.49 -0.01 -22.97
N PRO A 825 4.84 -0.59 -21.93
CA PRO A 825 3.40 -0.38 -21.72
C PRO A 825 3.04 1.06 -21.30
N MET A 826 3.99 1.83 -20.72
CA MET A 826 3.72 3.15 -20.15
C MET A 826 3.77 4.29 -21.17
N VAL A 827 4.66 4.24 -22.17
CA VAL A 827 4.88 5.38 -23.08
C VAL A 827 3.80 5.48 -24.17
N LEU A 828 3.12 4.38 -24.52
CA LEU A 828 2.09 4.37 -25.58
C LEU A 828 0.72 4.90 -25.15
N ARG A 829 0.52 5.32 -23.89
CA ARG A 829 -0.75 5.94 -23.43
C ARG A 829 -0.72 7.46 -23.30
N ASN A 830 0.44 8.11 -23.40
CA ASN A 830 0.59 9.54 -23.02
C ASN A 830 1.11 10.48 -24.13
N TYR A 831 0.90 10.17 -25.40
CA TYR A 831 0.98 11.19 -26.46
C TYR A 831 -0.24 11.07 -27.40
N PRO A 832 -0.88 12.20 -27.78
CA PRO A 832 -1.99 12.21 -28.72
C PRO A 832 -1.61 11.76 -30.13
#